data_AF-A0A7C1M9M0-F1
#
_entry.id   AF-A0A7C1M9M0-F1
#
_cell.length_a   1.000
_cell.length_b   1.000
_cell.length_c   1.000
_cell.angle_alpha   90.00
_cell.angle_beta   90.00
_cell.angle_gamma   90.00
#
_symmetry.space_group_name_H-M   'P 1'
#
loop_
_entity.id
_entity.type
_entity.pdbx_description
1 polymer ?
#
loop_
_entity_poly.entity_id
_entity_poly.type
_entity_poly.pdbx_seq_one_letter_code
_entity_poly.pdbx_strand_id
1 'polypeptide(L)'
;MEQARFTKFWQELKRRKVFMGIVAYGASSLVILEAAEIICNAFGIEQVPKWVVILLGIGFLLALLFSWIYDITPGGIIKTEPLEQKELPIVSKKIKNYRLTTFLSVIVIIGLLSFNIIDNAKSRKFGRLEKTMAVLPFTGLVPEGYESIVFNYIGEEITACLSKIHTFNVLPWRLTCKYKKGNKNYNKIGKELNANLLIDWKAVEIDGNKRVTIFMFNTGDEKLLWSHDYPLEESWTEISNISPDISRSVARRLKTFLSQEERAIINEIPGSPRASFIAYKGSYIAQNALYLYELGNRKTELSVFDEAIDLYTQAIQIDPDFAAAYANRAKTRSWGIYTGYYDNSHLQKCRDDIEKATSIEPALTEADIAMGFYYYYGLKDYGNALKYFDRALTKQQDDVKCLFYLSLVHRRMGNWDKVALFSSEALGNNPANALFFTNIGLSFDYMHDFEKAIECHDRAIDILPEWAAAYNNKVESVLMLSGDIEKARAILEENIKNTGDNIYSTLSRLDLYDGNCESALKNVNIAYLENSPPEGDLILRKAMINMHCGRRDDALKYYSEAIDYYTAEMRNEPEDSLALSVELSKLGIACAGAGKIMDAIKYGIRATEIMPVEKDAINGPGRLFDLARIYCLVGEEDLCIELIEKLTQIGSSFSMHLVYLDPDFERIRNNVTVVQLMKQARN
;
A
#
# COMPACT_ATOMS: atom_id res chain seq x y z
N MET A 1 -61.36 -30.22 7.97
CA MET A 1 -60.94 -31.47 7.29
C MET A 1 -59.59 -32.01 7.79
N GLU A 2 -58.63 -31.16 8.16
CA GLU A 2 -57.31 -31.61 8.66
C GLU A 2 -57.34 -32.26 10.04
N GLN A 3 -58.13 -31.75 11.00
CA GLN A 3 -58.25 -32.37 12.33
C GLN A 3 -58.72 -33.83 12.25
N ALA A 4 -59.70 -34.14 11.40
CA ALA A 4 -60.19 -35.52 11.22
C ALA A 4 -59.16 -36.47 10.59
N ARG A 5 -58.24 -35.95 9.75
CA ARG A 5 -57.14 -36.75 9.20
C ARG A 5 -56.09 -37.08 10.26
N PHE A 6 -55.79 -36.14 11.13
CA PHE A 6 -54.80 -36.33 12.19
C PHE A 6 -55.28 -37.33 13.25
N THR A 7 -56.55 -37.28 13.65
CA THR A 7 -57.13 -38.26 14.58
C THR A 7 -57.16 -39.67 13.97
N LYS A 8 -57.47 -39.78 12.67
CA LYS A 8 -57.48 -41.06 11.96
C LYS A 8 -56.08 -41.66 11.85
N PHE A 9 -55.07 -40.84 11.54
CA PHE A 9 -53.67 -41.26 11.49
C PHE A 9 -53.16 -41.79 12.85
N TRP A 10 -53.49 -41.10 13.94
CA TRP A 10 -53.14 -41.54 15.29
C TRP A 10 -53.83 -42.84 15.71
N GLN A 11 -55.10 -43.02 15.33
CA GLN A 11 -55.80 -44.30 15.53
C GLN A 11 -55.14 -45.43 14.73
N GLU A 12 -54.67 -45.14 13.52
CA GLU A 12 -54.01 -46.13 12.66
C GLU A 12 -52.63 -46.55 13.20
N LEU A 13 -51.85 -45.60 13.73
CA LEU A 13 -50.58 -45.86 14.42
C LEU A 13 -50.76 -46.74 15.66
N LYS A 14 -51.78 -46.44 16.47
CA LYS A 14 -52.10 -47.22 17.68
C LYS A 14 -52.59 -48.62 17.33
N ARG A 15 -53.37 -48.77 16.25
CA ARG A 15 -53.89 -50.06 15.76
C ARG A 15 -52.77 -50.97 15.25
N ARG A 16 -51.88 -50.44 14.41
CA ARG A 16 -50.74 -51.17 13.80
C ARG A 16 -49.57 -51.40 14.78
N LYS A 17 -49.79 -51.16 16.08
CA LYS A 17 -48.81 -51.32 17.17
C LYS A 17 -47.43 -50.72 16.86
N VAL A 18 -47.36 -49.64 16.07
CA VAL A 18 -46.09 -49.06 15.61
C VAL A 18 -45.24 -48.58 16.79
N PHE A 19 -45.89 -48.07 17.84
CA PHE A 19 -45.22 -47.73 19.10
C PHE A 19 -44.54 -48.92 19.76
N MET A 20 -45.14 -50.11 19.71
CA MET A 20 -44.55 -51.32 20.29
C MET A 20 -43.31 -51.76 19.49
N GLY A 21 -43.35 -51.63 18.16
CA GLY A 21 -42.19 -51.86 17.28
C GLY A 21 -41.06 -50.86 17.51
N ILE A 22 -41.37 -49.58 17.71
CA ILE A 22 -40.38 -48.54 18.06
C ILE A 22 -39.71 -48.85 19.40
N VAL A 23 -40.50 -49.19 20.42
CA VAL A 23 -39.99 -49.49 21.77
C VAL A 23 -39.13 -50.77 21.74
N ALA A 24 -39.57 -51.81 21.06
CA ALA A 24 -38.81 -53.06 20.92
C ALA A 24 -37.49 -52.84 20.16
N TYR A 25 -37.50 -52.06 19.07
CA TYR A 25 -36.28 -51.73 18.34
C TYR A 25 -35.32 -50.88 19.18
N GLY A 26 -35.85 -49.89 19.91
CA GLY A 26 -35.08 -49.08 20.85
C GLY A 26 -34.37 -49.94 21.91
N ALA A 27 -35.10 -50.85 22.56
CA ALA A 27 -34.53 -51.77 23.53
C ALA A 27 -33.43 -52.67 22.92
N SER A 28 -33.69 -53.26 21.75
CA SER A 28 -32.68 -54.07 21.04
C SER A 28 -31.44 -53.25 20.63
N SER A 29 -31.64 -52.00 20.20
CA SER A 29 -30.53 -51.12 19.80
C SER A 29 -29.64 -50.73 20.97
N LEU A 30 -30.20 -50.55 22.17
CA LEU A 30 -29.43 -50.32 23.40
C LEU A 30 -28.57 -51.53 23.75
N VAL A 31 -29.14 -52.74 23.71
CA VAL A 31 -28.38 -53.99 23.95
C VAL A 31 -27.25 -54.17 22.94
N ILE A 32 -27.50 -53.82 21.66
CA ILE A 32 -26.46 -53.87 20.62
C ILE A 32 -25.35 -52.85 20.88
N LEU A 33 -25.70 -51.63 21.33
CA LEU A 33 -24.70 -50.61 21.69
C LEU A 33 -23.86 -51.02 22.89
N GLU A 34 -24.48 -51.56 23.94
CA GLU A 34 -23.77 -52.09 25.11
C GLU A 34 -22.83 -53.26 24.73
N ALA A 35 -23.30 -54.19 23.90
CA ALA A 35 -22.47 -55.28 23.40
C ALA A 35 -21.32 -54.78 22.52
N ALA A 36 -21.56 -53.78 21.68
CA ALA A 36 -20.54 -53.16 20.85
C ALA A 36 -19.49 -52.45 21.71
N GLU A 37 -19.89 -51.77 22.77
CA GLU A 37 -18.99 -51.10 23.72
C GLU A 37 -18.10 -52.12 24.45
N ILE A 38 -18.68 -53.24 24.93
CA ILE A 38 -17.91 -54.34 25.53
C ILE A 38 -16.87 -54.91 24.56
N ILE A 39 -17.27 -55.14 23.30
CA ILE A 39 -16.36 -55.67 22.27
C ILE A 39 -15.27 -54.63 21.94
N CYS A 40 -15.63 -53.38 21.71
CA CYS A 40 -14.68 -52.30 21.42
C CYS A 40 -13.63 -52.17 22.53
N ASN A 41 -14.07 -52.18 23.79
CA ASN A 41 -13.17 -52.14 24.95
C ASN A 41 -12.25 -53.36 25.01
N ALA A 42 -12.74 -54.56 24.70
CA ALA A 42 -11.92 -55.78 24.64
C ALA A 42 -10.82 -55.71 23.57
N PHE A 43 -11.02 -54.92 22.50
CA PHE A 43 -10.05 -54.69 21.43
C PHE A 43 -9.28 -53.36 21.57
N GLY A 44 -9.39 -52.65 22.70
CA GLY A 44 -8.66 -51.41 22.96
C GLY A 44 -9.15 -50.19 22.17
N ILE A 45 -10.38 -50.21 21.67
CA ILE A 45 -11.01 -49.08 20.97
C ILE A 45 -11.80 -48.27 22.01
N GLU A 46 -11.37 -47.03 22.27
CA GLU A 46 -11.95 -46.17 23.33
C GLU A 46 -13.42 -45.78 23.13
N GLN A 47 -13.95 -45.81 21.90
CA GLN A 47 -15.34 -45.42 21.60
C GLN A 47 -15.96 -46.27 20.49
N VAL A 48 -17.27 -46.54 20.60
CA VAL A 48 -18.02 -47.24 19.55
C VAL A 48 -17.95 -46.45 18.23
N PRO A 49 -17.49 -47.06 17.12
CA PRO A 49 -17.38 -46.38 15.84
C PRO A 49 -18.71 -45.78 15.37
N LYS A 50 -18.67 -44.55 14.84
CA LYS A 50 -19.86 -43.81 14.38
C LYS A 50 -20.72 -44.57 13.36
N TRP A 51 -20.15 -45.49 12.58
CA TRP A 51 -20.88 -46.29 11.61
C TRP A 51 -21.87 -47.27 12.26
N VAL A 52 -21.62 -47.74 13.49
CA VAL A 52 -22.55 -48.61 14.24
C VAL A 52 -23.83 -47.86 14.56
N VAL A 53 -23.71 -46.60 15.00
CA VAL A 53 -24.86 -45.72 15.28
C VAL A 53 -25.64 -45.40 13.99
N ILE A 54 -24.94 -45.19 12.88
CA ILE A 54 -25.56 -44.95 11.57
C ILE A 54 -26.36 -46.20 11.11
N LEU A 55 -25.82 -47.41 11.27
CA LEU A 55 -26.53 -48.65 10.93
C LEU A 55 -27.79 -48.85 11.77
N LEU A 56 -27.74 -48.52 13.06
CA LEU A 56 -28.94 -48.55 13.92
C LEU A 56 -29.97 -47.50 13.50
N GLY A 57 -29.55 -46.31 13.05
CA GLY A 57 -30.45 -45.31 12.49
C GLY A 57 -31.15 -45.77 11.21
N ILE A 58 -30.42 -46.42 10.29
CA ILE A 58 -30.99 -47.00 9.07
C ILE A 58 -31.96 -48.14 9.42
N GLY A 59 -31.55 -49.02 10.35
CA GLY A 59 -32.39 -50.12 10.81
C GLY A 59 -33.67 -49.64 11.50
N PHE A 60 -33.65 -48.50 12.20
CA PHE A 60 -34.84 -47.89 12.79
C PHE A 60 -35.88 -47.48 11.74
N LEU A 61 -35.43 -46.88 10.63
CA LEU A 61 -36.32 -46.52 9.51
C LEU A 61 -36.96 -47.76 8.87
N LEU A 62 -36.19 -48.85 8.75
CA LEU A 62 -36.70 -50.13 8.28
C LEU A 62 -37.69 -50.73 9.28
N ALA A 63 -37.40 -50.68 10.59
CA ALA A 63 -38.28 -51.18 11.64
C ALA A 63 -39.63 -50.46 11.67
N LEU A 64 -39.64 -49.14 11.48
CA LEU A 64 -40.88 -48.35 11.33
C LEU A 64 -41.71 -48.82 10.13
N LEU A 65 -41.04 -49.07 9.01
CA LEU A 65 -41.70 -49.51 7.77
C LEU A 65 -42.27 -50.93 7.92
N PHE A 66 -41.51 -51.85 8.53
CA PHE A 66 -41.99 -53.20 8.81
C PHE A 66 -43.15 -53.22 9.82
N SER A 67 -43.04 -52.44 10.91
CA SER A 67 -44.12 -52.33 11.89
C SER A 67 -45.38 -51.66 11.33
N TRP A 68 -45.27 -50.91 10.24
CA TRP A 68 -46.43 -50.37 9.54
C TRP A 68 -47.16 -51.41 8.69
N ILE A 69 -46.44 -52.41 8.16
CA ILE A 69 -46.96 -53.39 7.20
C ILE A 69 -47.40 -54.69 7.90
N TYR A 70 -46.72 -55.06 8.98
CA TYR A 70 -46.89 -56.35 9.65
C TYR A 70 -47.15 -56.19 11.14
N ASP A 71 -48.08 -56.99 11.67
CA ASP A 71 -48.33 -57.15 13.09
C ASP A 71 -47.65 -58.43 13.60
N ILE A 72 -46.91 -58.29 14.70
CA ILE A 72 -46.29 -59.42 15.41
C ILE A 72 -47.32 -59.96 16.41
N THR A 73 -47.76 -61.20 16.22
CA THR A 73 -48.65 -61.92 17.14
C THR A 73 -47.97 -63.17 17.68
N PRO A 74 -48.43 -63.76 18.81
CA PRO A 74 -47.84 -64.98 19.36
C PRO A 74 -47.83 -66.17 18.38
N GLY A 75 -48.63 -66.13 17.31
CA GLY A 75 -48.67 -67.14 16.24
C GLY A 75 -47.83 -66.82 15.00
N GLY A 76 -47.08 -65.72 14.96
CA GLY A 76 -46.22 -65.32 13.83
C GLY A 76 -46.48 -63.90 13.30
N ILE A 77 -45.76 -63.56 12.22
CA ILE A 77 -45.83 -62.25 11.53
C ILE A 77 -46.97 -62.29 10.50
N ILE A 78 -48.01 -61.48 10.70
CA ILE A 78 -49.18 -61.44 9.82
C ILE A 78 -49.29 -60.04 9.20
N LYS A 79 -49.59 -59.96 7.89
CA LYS A 79 -49.77 -58.70 7.17
C LYS A 79 -51.09 -58.05 7.56
N THR A 80 -51.06 -56.77 7.94
CA THR A 80 -52.27 -56.07 8.47
C THR A 80 -53.23 -55.66 7.34
N GLU A 81 -54.49 -56.12 7.39
CA GLU A 81 -55.53 -55.79 6.39
C GLU A 81 -56.11 -54.34 6.56
N PRO A 82 -56.51 -53.69 5.45
CA PRO A 82 -57.14 -52.36 5.47
C PRO A 82 -58.60 -52.41 5.95
N LEU A 83 -59.10 -51.30 6.50
CA LEU A 83 -60.50 -51.15 6.95
C LEU A 83 -61.49 -51.40 5.81
N GLU A 84 -62.45 -52.32 5.98
CA GLU A 84 -63.59 -52.50 5.09
C GLU A 84 -64.38 -51.18 4.96
N GLN A 85 -64.46 -50.66 3.74
CA GLN A 85 -65.35 -49.57 3.35
C GLN A 85 -66.39 -50.14 2.38
N LYS A 86 -67.67 -50.00 2.74
CA LYS A 86 -68.82 -50.38 1.91
C LYS A 86 -68.74 -49.71 0.52
N GLU A 87 -68.70 -50.52 -0.53
CA GLU A 87 -68.58 -50.21 -1.97
C GLU A 87 -69.89 -49.64 -2.58
N LEU A 88 -69.99 -48.96 -3.75
CA LEU A 88 -69.67 -49.25 -5.19
C LEU A 88 -70.00 -47.98 -6.07
N PRO A 89 -69.77 -47.87 -7.42
CA PRO A 89 -68.80 -48.53 -8.34
C PRO A 89 -68.01 -47.60 -9.35
N ILE A 90 -66.77 -47.99 -9.64
CA ILE A 90 -65.91 -47.95 -10.88
C ILE A 90 -65.88 -46.73 -11.85
N VAL A 91 -64.71 -46.07 -12.01
CA VAL A 91 -63.84 -46.03 -13.22
C VAL A 91 -62.39 -45.67 -12.82
N SER A 92 -61.44 -46.42 -13.38
CA SER A 92 -60.01 -46.46 -13.09
C SER A 92 -59.20 -45.20 -13.43
N LYS A 93 -58.26 -44.83 -12.55
CA LYS A 93 -56.92 -44.39 -12.97
C LYS A 93 -55.86 -44.87 -11.96
N LYS A 94 -55.03 -45.83 -12.40
CA LYS A 94 -53.86 -46.34 -11.68
C LYS A 94 -52.93 -45.17 -11.30
N ILE A 95 -52.87 -44.83 -10.02
CA ILE A 95 -51.79 -44.02 -9.46
C ILE A 95 -50.70 -45.00 -8.99
N LYS A 96 -49.62 -45.11 -9.77
CA LYS A 96 -48.45 -45.95 -9.45
C LYS A 96 -47.76 -45.43 -8.18
N ASN A 97 -47.25 -46.35 -7.36
CA ASN A 97 -46.49 -46.18 -6.10
C ASN A 97 -45.14 -45.42 -6.20
N TYR A 98 -44.90 -44.59 -7.23
CA TYR A 98 -43.63 -43.90 -7.41
C TYR A 98 -43.44 -42.68 -6.51
N ARG A 99 -44.49 -42.18 -5.85
CA ARG A 99 -44.42 -40.98 -4.97
C ARG A 99 -43.64 -41.21 -3.68
N LEU A 100 -43.60 -42.44 -3.16
CA LEU A 100 -42.86 -42.73 -1.92
C LEU A 100 -41.36 -42.91 -2.18
N THR A 101 -41.00 -43.56 -3.29
CA THR A 101 -39.60 -43.75 -3.69
C THR A 101 -38.95 -42.47 -4.20
N THR A 102 -39.72 -41.56 -4.82
CA THR A 102 -39.22 -40.20 -5.17
C THR A 102 -38.99 -39.33 -3.94
N PHE A 103 -39.85 -39.43 -2.91
CA PHE A 103 -39.63 -38.69 -1.67
C PHE A 103 -38.37 -39.17 -0.92
N LEU A 104 -38.15 -40.49 -0.88
CA LEU A 104 -36.95 -41.09 -0.27
C LEU A 104 -35.66 -40.72 -1.02
N SER A 105 -35.68 -40.74 -2.34
CA SER A 105 -34.50 -40.33 -3.14
C SER A 105 -34.21 -38.83 -2.99
N VAL A 106 -35.24 -37.97 -2.89
CA VAL A 106 -35.05 -36.54 -2.64
C VAL A 106 -34.46 -36.27 -1.25
N ILE A 107 -34.87 -36.99 -0.20
CA ILE A 107 -34.28 -36.84 1.14
C ILE A 107 -32.83 -37.33 1.17
N VAL A 108 -32.52 -38.44 0.49
CA VAL A 108 -31.14 -38.94 0.37
C VAL A 108 -30.28 -37.99 -0.45
N ILE A 109 -30.80 -37.41 -1.53
CA ILE A 109 -30.09 -36.42 -2.36
C ILE A 109 -29.89 -35.12 -1.60
N ILE A 110 -30.88 -34.64 -0.84
CA ILE A 110 -30.73 -33.46 0.01
C ILE A 110 -29.71 -33.75 1.11
N GLY A 111 -29.75 -34.94 1.74
CA GLY A 111 -28.73 -35.36 2.71
C GLY A 111 -27.33 -35.41 2.13
N LEU A 112 -27.16 -35.95 0.92
CA LEU A 112 -25.87 -36.01 0.21
C LEU A 112 -25.41 -34.63 -0.27
N LEU A 113 -26.30 -33.75 -0.72
CA LEU A 113 -25.98 -32.37 -1.10
C LEU A 113 -25.67 -31.50 0.12
N SER A 114 -26.35 -31.73 1.25
CA SER A 114 -26.07 -31.07 2.53
C SER A 114 -24.71 -31.50 3.07
N PHE A 115 -24.37 -32.79 2.92
CA PHE A 115 -23.06 -33.34 3.24
C PHE A 115 -21.99 -32.72 2.33
N ASN A 116 -22.21 -32.66 1.01
CA ASN A 116 -21.24 -32.07 0.08
C ASN A 116 -21.07 -30.54 0.24
N ILE A 117 -22.11 -29.81 0.66
CA ILE A 117 -22.06 -28.36 0.90
C ILE A 117 -21.48 -28.04 2.29
N ILE A 118 -21.79 -28.82 3.32
CA ILE A 118 -21.25 -28.61 4.68
C ILE A 118 -19.80 -29.10 4.78
N ASP A 119 -19.44 -30.21 4.12
CA ASP A 119 -18.03 -30.59 3.98
C ASP A 119 -17.30 -29.64 3.04
N ASN A 120 -17.85 -29.15 1.92
CA ASN A 120 -17.14 -28.15 1.10
C ASN A 120 -17.08 -26.74 1.73
N ALA A 121 -18.06 -26.33 2.53
CA ALA A 121 -18.03 -25.02 3.19
C ALA A 121 -17.14 -25.01 4.44
N LYS A 122 -17.04 -26.14 5.16
CA LYS A 122 -16.07 -26.30 6.25
C LYS A 122 -14.67 -26.64 5.71
N SER A 123 -14.52 -27.46 4.67
CA SER A 123 -13.21 -27.77 4.08
C SER A 123 -12.61 -26.60 3.30
N ARG A 124 -13.41 -25.74 2.65
CA ARG A 124 -12.88 -24.50 2.03
C ARG A 124 -12.43 -23.43 3.02
N LYS A 125 -12.98 -23.40 4.24
CA LYS A 125 -12.49 -22.50 5.31
C LYS A 125 -11.36 -23.14 6.15
N PHE A 126 -11.39 -24.44 6.40
CA PHE A 126 -10.33 -25.14 7.15
C PHE A 126 -9.08 -25.45 6.32
N GLY A 127 -9.20 -25.65 5.00
CA GLY A 127 -8.05 -25.97 4.14
C GLY A 127 -7.17 -24.78 3.74
N ARG A 128 -7.63 -23.54 3.92
CA ARG A 128 -6.85 -22.32 3.58
C ARG A 128 -5.92 -21.86 4.72
N LEU A 129 -6.26 -22.24 5.96
CA LEU A 129 -5.53 -21.85 7.17
C LEU A 129 -4.22 -22.63 7.33
N GLU A 130 -4.18 -23.94 7.02
CA GLU A 130 -3.05 -24.81 7.37
C GLU A 130 -1.69 -24.49 6.72
N LYS A 131 -1.62 -23.55 5.77
CA LYS A 131 -0.38 -23.24 5.03
C LYS A 131 -0.05 -21.74 4.93
N THR A 132 -0.55 -20.92 5.85
CA THR A 132 -0.16 -19.49 5.90
C THR A 132 1.05 -19.29 6.81
N MET A 133 2.09 -18.63 6.31
CA MET A 133 3.37 -18.42 6.98
C MET A 133 3.72 -16.94 7.04
N ALA A 134 4.37 -16.49 8.11
CA ALA A 134 4.91 -15.13 8.20
C ALA A 134 6.33 -15.13 8.76
N VAL A 135 7.21 -14.30 8.20
CA VAL A 135 8.56 -14.06 8.73
C VAL A 135 8.51 -12.82 9.60
N LEU A 136 8.96 -12.90 10.84
CA LEU A 136 8.92 -11.82 11.80
C LEU A 136 10.21 -10.96 11.75
N PRO A 137 10.10 -9.65 12.05
CA PRO A 137 11.25 -8.79 12.21
C PRO A 137 12.15 -9.25 13.35
N PHE A 138 13.44 -8.95 13.23
CA PHE A 138 14.43 -9.22 14.26
C PHE A 138 13.98 -8.73 15.66
N THR A 139 14.32 -9.52 16.69
CA THR A 139 14.13 -9.14 18.10
C THR A 139 15.46 -9.22 18.86
N GLY A 140 15.91 -8.08 19.38
CA GLY A 140 17.13 -7.90 20.17
C GLY A 140 17.39 -6.42 20.44
N LEU A 141 18.54 -6.08 21.03
CA LEU A 141 19.05 -4.70 20.99
C LEU A 141 19.29 -4.38 19.51
N VAL A 142 18.35 -3.66 18.88
CA VAL A 142 18.53 -3.14 17.53
C VAL A 142 19.61 -2.07 17.65
N PRO A 143 20.81 -2.27 17.12
CA PRO A 143 21.77 -1.19 17.08
C PRO A 143 21.23 -0.13 16.11
N GLU A 144 21.36 1.13 16.45
CA GLU A 144 21.01 2.22 15.53
C GLU A 144 21.94 2.22 14.32
N GLY A 145 21.41 2.59 13.15
CA GLY A 145 22.20 2.69 11.92
C GLY A 145 22.30 1.39 11.11
N TYR A 146 23.51 1.03 10.70
CA TYR A 146 23.82 0.06 9.64
C TYR A 146 23.23 -1.35 9.87
N GLU A 147 23.19 -1.80 11.12
CA GLU A 147 22.69 -3.13 11.49
C GLU A 147 21.17 -3.29 11.25
N SER A 148 20.41 -2.19 11.26
CA SER A 148 18.97 -2.23 10.96
C SER A 148 18.66 -2.58 9.49
N ILE A 149 19.49 -2.11 8.54
CA ILE A 149 19.34 -2.36 7.10
C ILE A 149 19.60 -3.83 6.80
N VAL A 150 20.66 -4.37 7.39
CA VAL A 150 21.04 -5.79 7.33
C VAL A 150 19.86 -6.67 7.76
N PHE A 151 19.24 -6.36 8.90
CA PHE A 151 18.17 -7.19 9.41
C PHE A 151 16.86 -7.10 8.59
N ASN A 152 16.54 -5.92 8.05
CA ASN A 152 15.40 -5.79 7.15
C ASN A 152 15.63 -6.58 5.84
N TYR A 153 16.82 -6.48 5.25
CA TYR A 153 17.19 -7.22 4.04
C TYR A 153 16.96 -8.72 4.19
N ILE A 154 17.45 -9.31 5.27
CA ILE A 154 17.32 -10.77 5.51
C ILE A 154 15.86 -11.17 5.64
N GLY A 155 15.07 -10.39 6.37
CA GLY A 155 13.64 -10.63 6.51
C GLY A 155 12.91 -10.64 5.18
N GLU A 156 13.22 -9.67 4.33
CA GLU A 156 12.69 -9.57 2.97
C GLU A 156 13.21 -10.68 2.06
N GLU A 157 14.49 -11.04 2.11
CA GLU A 157 15.09 -12.10 1.30
C GLU A 157 14.51 -13.47 1.66
N ILE A 158 14.38 -13.79 2.95
CA ILE A 158 13.74 -15.02 3.41
C ILE A 158 12.28 -15.05 2.94
N THR A 159 11.55 -13.95 3.13
CA THR A 159 10.16 -13.84 2.68
C THR A 159 10.06 -14.06 1.17
N ALA A 160 10.91 -13.39 0.38
CA ALA A 160 10.93 -13.50 -1.09
C ALA A 160 11.27 -14.92 -1.56
N CYS A 161 12.26 -15.58 -0.94
CA CYS A 161 12.61 -16.96 -1.24
C CYS A 161 11.47 -17.92 -0.94
N LEU A 162 10.79 -17.74 0.19
CA LEU A 162 9.68 -18.60 0.58
C LEU A 162 8.42 -18.33 -0.26
N SER A 163 8.18 -17.10 -0.71
CA SER A 163 7.06 -16.75 -1.59
C SER A 163 7.12 -17.42 -2.96
N LYS A 164 8.30 -17.87 -3.41
CA LYS A 164 8.45 -18.71 -4.62
C LYS A 164 7.89 -20.12 -4.44
N ILE A 165 7.55 -20.51 -3.22
CA ILE A 165 6.95 -21.80 -2.89
C ILE A 165 5.42 -21.65 -2.88
N HIS A 166 4.76 -22.04 -3.97
CA HIS A 166 3.31 -21.91 -4.11
C HIS A 166 2.51 -22.78 -3.13
N THR A 167 3.15 -23.79 -2.52
CA THR A 167 2.55 -24.61 -1.47
C THR A 167 2.14 -23.81 -0.23
N PHE A 168 2.85 -22.72 0.11
CA PHE A 168 2.55 -21.89 1.27
C PHE A 168 2.07 -20.50 0.85
N ASN A 169 1.08 -19.97 1.57
CA ASN A 169 0.72 -18.57 1.49
C ASN A 169 1.65 -17.78 2.42
N VAL A 170 2.73 -17.25 1.88
CA VAL A 170 3.70 -16.46 2.64
C VAL A 170 3.23 -15.01 2.71
N LEU A 171 3.01 -14.52 3.92
CA LEU A 171 2.59 -13.14 4.15
C LEU A 171 3.75 -12.18 3.83
N PRO A 172 3.48 -11.08 3.13
CA PRO A 172 4.48 -10.04 2.86
C PRO A 172 5.12 -9.50 4.15
N TRP A 173 6.45 -9.29 4.11
CA TRP A 173 7.25 -8.77 5.24
C TRP A 173 6.67 -7.49 5.86
N ARG A 174 6.11 -6.61 5.03
CA ARG A 174 5.48 -5.36 5.49
C ARG A 174 4.32 -5.55 6.48
N LEU A 175 3.66 -6.71 6.49
CA LEU A 175 2.57 -6.99 7.44
C LEU A 175 3.11 -7.38 8.82
N THR A 176 4.36 -7.84 8.89
CA THR A 176 5.00 -8.34 10.11
C THR A 176 5.98 -7.33 10.71
N CYS A 177 6.49 -6.38 9.93
CA CYS A 177 7.52 -5.43 10.37
C CYS A 177 7.10 -4.57 11.58
N LYS A 178 5.79 -4.43 11.86
CA LYS A 178 5.27 -3.76 13.07
C LYS A 178 5.59 -4.50 14.38
N TYR A 179 5.90 -5.79 14.34
CA TYR A 179 6.22 -6.59 15.54
C TYR A 179 7.72 -6.53 15.93
N LYS A 180 8.41 -5.42 15.61
CA LYS A 180 9.84 -5.19 15.92
C LYS A 180 10.12 -5.03 17.41
N LYS A 181 9.19 -4.46 18.19
CA LYS A 181 9.38 -4.09 19.59
C LYS A 181 8.44 -4.89 20.51
N GLY A 182 8.93 -5.19 21.72
CA GLY A 182 8.14 -5.81 22.79
C GLY A 182 8.24 -7.34 22.87
N ASN A 183 7.61 -7.92 23.90
CA ASN A 183 7.56 -9.37 24.08
C ASN A 183 6.57 -9.98 23.08
N LYS A 184 7.06 -10.81 22.16
CA LYS A 184 6.24 -11.41 21.09
C LYS A 184 5.41 -12.56 21.66
N ASN A 185 4.09 -12.42 21.62
CA ASN A 185 3.17 -13.53 21.87
C ASN A 185 2.81 -14.17 20.52
N TYR A 186 3.39 -15.33 20.21
CA TYR A 186 3.28 -15.96 18.89
C TYR A 186 1.84 -16.41 18.57
N ASN A 187 1.05 -16.81 19.56
CA ASN A 187 -0.36 -17.15 19.37
C ASN A 187 -1.19 -15.92 18.96
N LYS A 188 -0.98 -14.78 19.64
CA LYS A 188 -1.64 -13.51 19.32
C LYS A 188 -1.25 -13.01 17.95
N ILE A 189 0.06 -12.98 17.65
CA ILE A 189 0.58 -12.55 16.34
C ILE A 189 0.03 -13.46 15.23
N GLY A 190 0.02 -14.78 15.44
CA GLY A 190 -0.56 -15.75 14.51
C GLY A 190 -2.04 -15.50 14.24
N LYS A 191 -2.83 -15.19 15.27
CA LYS A 191 -4.25 -14.82 15.12
C LYS A 191 -4.45 -13.51 14.35
N GLU A 192 -3.68 -12.47 14.69
CA GLU A 192 -3.77 -11.15 14.02
C GLU A 192 -3.38 -11.24 12.54
N LEU A 193 -2.34 -12.01 12.22
CA LEU A 193 -1.87 -12.20 10.86
C LEU A 193 -2.64 -13.29 10.11
N ASN A 194 -3.47 -14.06 10.80
CA ASN A 194 -4.08 -15.28 10.27
C ASN A 194 -3.01 -16.26 9.71
N ALA A 195 -1.89 -16.40 10.42
CA ALA A 195 -0.74 -17.22 10.08
C ALA A 195 -0.59 -18.39 11.05
N ASN A 196 -0.35 -19.59 10.52
CA ASN A 196 -0.20 -20.83 11.27
C ASN A 196 1.27 -21.17 11.56
N LEU A 197 2.18 -20.63 10.75
CA LEU A 197 3.62 -20.77 10.89
C LEU A 197 4.25 -19.39 11.03
N LEU A 198 5.08 -19.21 12.07
CA LEU A 198 5.91 -18.02 12.22
C LEU A 198 7.38 -18.40 12.16
N ILE A 199 8.13 -17.70 11.32
CA ILE A 199 9.58 -17.74 11.34
C ILE A 199 10.02 -16.53 12.15
N ASP A 200 10.72 -16.78 13.26
CA ASP A 200 11.32 -15.73 14.06
C ASP A 200 12.83 -15.94 14.10
N TRP A 201 13.56 -14.95 14.55
CA TRP A 201 15.01 -15.03 14.60
C TRP A 201 15.60 -14.08 15.62
N LYS A 202 16.76 -14.47 16.14
CA LYS A 202 17.51 -13.71 17.13
C LYS A 202 18.97 -13.72 16.75
N ALA A 203 19.63 -12.62 17.00
CA ALA A 203 21.05 -12.48 16.83
C ALA A 203 21.65 -12.05 18.17
N VAL A 204 22.77 -12.65 18.53
CA VAL A 204 23.42 -12.42 19.81
C VAL A 204 24.91 -12.26 19.56
N GLU A 205 25.53 -11.31 20.24
CA GLU A 205 26.97 -11.18 20.34
C GLU A 205 27.40 -11.57 21.76
N ILE A 206 28.28 -12.56 21.86
CA ILE A 206 28.82 -13.05 23.14
C ILE A 206 30.33 -13.14 22.97
N ASP A 207 31.08 -12.40 23.79
CA ASP A 207 32.55 -12.41 23.80
C ASP A 207 33.18 -12.14 22.41
N GLY A 208 32.56 -11.26 21.62
CA GLY A 208 32.98 -10.92 20.25
C GLY A 208 32.55 -11.92 19.18
N ASN A 209 31.99 -13.08 19.57
CA ASN A 209 31.41 -14.03 18.62
C ASN A 209 29.95 -13.67 18.34
N LYS A 210 29.67 -13.42 17.06
CA LYS A 210 28.32 -13.10 16.58
C LYS A 210 27.63 -14.38 16.11
N ARG A 211 26.36 -14.54 16.48
CA ARG A 211 25.54 -15.70 16.09
C ARG A 211 24.13 -15.28 15.73
N VAL A 212 23.55 -15.96 14.74
CA VAL A 212 22.16 -15.79 14.32
C VAL A 212 21.43 -17.10 14.46
N THR A 213 20.34 -17.12 15.22
CA THR A 213 19.46 -18.27 15.39
C THR A 213 18.14 -18.01 14.70
N ILE A 214 17.75 -18.88 13.78
CA ILE A 214 16.42 -18.89 13.17
C ILE A 214 15.54 -19.88 13.93
N PHE A 215 14.28 -19.52 14.16
CA PHE A 215 13.26 -20.32 14.82
C PHE A 215 12.03 -20.45 13.92
N MET A 216 11.35 -21.59 14.00
CA MET A 216 10.06 -21.82 13.36
C MET A 216 9.07 -22.29 14.40
N PHE A 217 7.95 -21.58 14.54
CA PHE A 217 6.90 -21.86 15.52
C PHE A 217 5.58 -22.19 14.84
N ASN A 218 4.82 -23.11 15.45
CA ASN A 218 3.40 -23.26 15.20
C ASN A 218 2.64 -22.26 16.08
N THR A 219 1.75 -21.45 15.50
CA THR A 219 1.02 -20.42 16.25
C THR A 219 -0.15 -20.96 17.07
N GLY A 220 -0.66 -22.15 16.73
CA GLY A 220 -1.79 -22.75 17.42
C GLY A 220 -1.44 -23.19 18.84
N ASP A 221 -0.31 -23.85 19.01
CA ASP A 221 0.18 -24.42 20.27
C ASP A 221 1.51 -23.79 20.77
N GLU A 222 1.99 -22.73 20.10
CA GLU A 222 3.27 -22.06 20.35
C GLU A 222 4.49 -22.99 20.35
N LYS A 223 4.38 -24.18 19.74
CA LYS A 223 5.44 -25.18 19.75
C LYS A 223 6.56 -24.80 18.78
N LEU A 224 7.80 -24.81 19.27
CA LEU A 224 8.99 -24.73 18.44
C LEU A 224 9.09 -25.98 17.56
N LEU A 225 9.04 -25.79 16.24
CA LEU A 225 9.13 -26.84 15.23
C LEU A 225 10.58 -27.10 14.80
N TRP A 226 11.38 -26.04 14.75
CA TRP A 226 12.77 -26.09 14.30
C TRP A 226 13.54 -24.85 14.74
N SER A 227 14.83 -25.03 15.01
CA SER A 227 15.78 -23.94 15.17
C SER A 227 17.16 -24.30 14.60
N HIS A 228 17.92 -23.30 14.15
CA HIS A 228 19.29 -23.50 13.69
C HIS A 228 20.15 -22.26 13.92
N ASP A 229 21.41 -22.51 14.29
CA ASP A 229 22.40 -21.50 14.64
C ASP A 229 23.39 -21.29 13.50
N TYR A 230 23.65 -20.05 13.16
CA TYR A 230 24.61 -19.61 12.16
C TYR A 230 25.67 -18.72 12.83
N PRO A 231 26.94 -19.17 12.93
CA PRO A 231 28.03 -18.33 13.40
C PRO A 231 28.38 -17.26 12.35
N LEU A 232 28.78 -16.08 12.82
CA LEU A 232 29.33 -14.98 12.02
C LEU A 232 30.74 -14.67 12.55
N GLU A 233 31.75 -14.79 11.69
CA GLU A 233 33.15 -14.84 12.11
C GLU A 233 33.74 -13.44 12.33
N GLU A 234 33.38 -12.46 11.50
CA GLU A 234 33.99 -11.12 11.56
C GLU A 234 32.95 -10.01 11.75
N SER A 235 31.84 -10.04 11.00
CA SER A 235 30.94 -8.89 10.87
C SER A 235 29.48 -9.27 10.64
N TRP A 236 28.57 -8.40 11.09
CA TRP A 236 27.16 -8.47 10.72
C TRP A 236 26.93 -8.38 9.20
N THR A 237 27.89 -7.88 8.43
CA THR A 237 27.83 -7.87 6.96
C THR A 237 27.97 -9.25 6.32
N GLU A 238 28.65 -10.19 7.00
CA GLU A 238 28.85 -11.55 6.50
C GLU A 238 27.56 -12.36 6.44
N ILE A 239 26.54 -11.92 7.18
CA ILE A 239 25.21 -12.54 7.16
C ILE A 239 24.61 -12.59 5.74
N SER A 240 24.99 -11.64 4.86
CA SER A 240 24.58 -11.62 3.46
C SER A 240 25.11 -12.84 2.69
N ASN A 241 26.28 -13.37 3.08
CA ASN A 241 26.86 -14.56 2.46
C ASN A 241 26.13 -15.84 2.88
N ILE A 242 25.53 -15.87 4.08
CA ILE A 242 24.79 -17.04 4.59
C ILE A 242 23.28 -16.95 4.38
N SER A 243 22.75 -15.83 3.90
CA SER A 243 21.30 -15.63 3.67
C SER A 243 20.67 -16.68 2.72
N PRO A 244 21.34 -17.12 1.64
CA PRO A 244 20.84 -18.24 0.84
C PRO A 244 20.89 -19.57 1.57
N ASP A 245 21.86 -19.78 2.46
CA ASP A 245 21.92 -20.98 3.31
C ASP A 245 20.77 -20.98 4.32
N ILE A 246 20.42 -19.82 4.88
CA ILE A 246 19.25 -19.63 5.73
C ILE A 246 17.98 -19.97 4.93
N SER A 247 17.75 -19.32 3.80
CA SER A 247 16.58 -19.54 2.92
C SER A 247 16.48 -21.00 2.47
N ARG A 248 17.59 -21.61 2.04
CA ARG A 248 17.65 -23.04 1.67
C ARG A 248 17.41 -23.94 2.86
N SER A 249 17.87 -23.61 4.06
CA SER A 249 17.65 -24.44 5.27
C SER A 249 16.19 -24.41 5.70
N VAL A 250 15.57 -23.23 5.70
CA VAL A 250 14.13 -23.09 5.95
C VAL A 250 13.34 -23.89 4.91
N ALA A 251 13.62 -23.69 3.62
CA ALA A 251 12.92 -24.38 2.55
C ALA A 251 13.18 -25.91 2.54
N ARG A 252 14.39 -26.36 2.88
CA ARG A 252 14.71 -27.79 3.08
C ARG A 252 13.89 -28.39 4.21
N ARG A 253 13.61 -27.65 5.28
CA ARG A 253 12.78 -28.15 6.38
C ARG A 253 11.32 -28.32 5.97
N LEU A 254 10.86 -27.50 5.02
CA LEU A 254 9.54 -27.60 4.41
C LEU A 254 9.44 -28.72 3.34
N LYS A 255 10.54 -29.44 3.02
CA LYS A 255 10.62 -30.47 1.96
C LYS A 255 9.50 -31.50 1.94
N THR A 256 8.97 -31.87 3.10
CA THR A 256 7.87 -32.84 3.20
C THR A 256 6.58 -32.35 2.54
N PHE A 257 6.47 -31.04 2.29
CA PHE A 257 5.33 -30.37 1.68
C PHE A 257 5.59 -29.91 0.24
N LEU A 258 6.84 -29.94 -0.25
CA LEU A 258 7.25 -29.37 -1.54
C LEU A 258 7.18 -30.36 -2.71
N SER A 259 6.69 -29.90 -3.86
CA SER A 259 6.72 -30.61 -5.13
C SER A 259 8.15 -30.76 -5.69
N GLN A 260 8.33 -31.62 -6.70
CA GLN A 260 9.65 -31.80 -7.33
C GLN A 260 10.12 -30.54 -8.09
N GLU A 261 9.20 -29.76 -8.63
CA GLU A 261 9.47 -28.49 -9.32
C GLU A 261 9.84 -27.38 -8.32
N GLU A 262 9.11 -27.24 -7.22
CA GLU A 262 9.43 -26.28 -6.15
C GLU A 262 10.82 -26.57 -5.54
N ARG A 263 11.20 -27.85 -5.45
CA ARG A 263 12.54 -28.25 -4.99
C ARG A 263 13.65 -27.81 -5.93
N ALA A 264 13.40 -27.69 -7.23
CA ALA A 264 14.39 -27.18 -8.19
C ALA A 264 14.55 -25.66 -8.02
N ILE A 265 13.44 -24.92 -7.88
CA ILE A 265 13.41 -23.46 -7.71
C ILE A 265 14.21 -22.98 -6.49
N ILE A 266 14.16 -23.73 -5.37
CA ILE A 266 14.93 -23.40 -4.15
C ILE A 266 16.45 -23.58 -4.34
N ASN A 267 16.87 -24.48 -5.23
CA ASN A 267 18.29 -24.74 -5.48
C ASN A 267 18.87 -23.83 -6.58
N GLU A 268 18.02 -23.18 -7.38
CA GLU A 268 18.38 -22.24 -8.45
C GLU A 268 18.19 -20.77 -8.03
N ILE A 269 18.44 -20.37 -6.78
CA ILE A 269 18.46 -18.94 -6.43
C ILE A 269 19.66 -18.32 -7.17
N PRO A 270 19.47 -17.56 -8.26
CA PRO A 270 20.57 -17.10 -9.10
C PRO A 270 21.24 -15.88 -8.48
N GLY A 271 22.52 -15.69 -8.80
CA GLY A 271 23.28 -14.47 -8.49
C GLY A 271 24.08 -14.51 -7.20
N SER A 272 25.00 -13.57 -7.07
CA SER A 272 25.83 -13.41 -5.87
C SER A 272 24.99 -12.82 -4.72
N PRO A 273 24.86 -13.53 -3.58
CA PRO A 273 24.14 -13.03 -2.40
C PRO A 273 24.75 -11.74 -1.85
N ARG A 274 26.08 -11.66 -1.93
CA ARG A 274 26.85 -10.47 -1.56
C ARG A 274 26.53 -9.29 -2.48
N ALA A 275 26.47 -9.51 -3.81
CA ALA A 275 26.09 -8.47 -4.75
C ALA A 275 24.65 -8.01 -4.52
N SER A 276 23.73 -8.95 -4.26
CA SER A 276 22.32 -8.69 -3.97
C SER A 276 22.13 -7.81 -2.73
N PHE A 277 22.84 -8.11 -1.64
CA PHE A 277 22.82 -7.31 -0.43
C PHE A 277 23.37 -5.89 -0.65
N ILE A 278 24.49 -5.76 -1.37
CA ILE A 278 25.08 -4.45 -1.66
C ILE A 278 24.13 -3.61 -2.54
N ALA A 279 23.51 -4.20 -3.55
CA ALA A 279 22.51 -3.52 -4.38
C ALA A 279 21.24 -3.14 -3.59
N TYR A 280 20.83 -3.97 -2.63
CA TYR A 280 19.74 -3.64 -1.71
C TYR A 280 20.09 -2.42 -0.85
N LYS A 281 21.32 -2.35 -0.31
CA LYS A 281 21.80 -1.16 0.41
C LYS A 281 21.73 0.08 -0.48
N GLY A 282 22.20 -0.02 -1.73
CA GLY A 282 22.09 1.06 -2.71
C GLY A 282 20.64 1.49 -2.96
N SER A 283 19.70 0.54 -2.99
CA SER A 283 18.27 0.81 -3.17
C SER A 283 17.64 1.50 -1.97
N TYR A 284 18.03 1.13 -0.76
CA TYR A 284 17.58 1.78 0.47
C TYR A 284 18.08 3.23 0.52
N ILE A 285 19.36 3.44 0.24
CA ILE A 285 20.02 4.75 0.23
C ILE A 285 19.43 5.67 -0.85
N ALA A 286 19.23 5.17 -2.07
CA ALA A 286 18.60 5.95 -3.15
C ALA A 286 17.15 6.35 -2.82
N GLN A 287 16.38 5.47 -2.17
CA GLN A 287 15.01 5.79 -1.73
C GLN A 287 15.01 6.83 -0.62
N ASN A 288 15.93 6.72 0.34
CA ASN A 288 16.11 7.75 1.37
C ASN A 288 16.50 9.09 0.76
N ALA A 289 17.39 9.13 -0.23
CA ALA A 289 17.75 10.36 -0.94
C ALA A 289 16.53 11.05 -1.57
N LEU A 290 15.68 10.28 -2.26
CA LEU A 290 14.45 10.81 -2.84
C LEU A 290 13.49 11.32 -1.74
N TYR A 291 13.37 10.57 -0.66
CA TYR A 291 12.58 10.97 0.51
C TYR A 291 13.09 12.27 1.14
N LEU A 292 14.40 12.45 1.27
CA LEU A 292 15.06 13.67 1.77
C LEU A 292 14.93 14.85 0.81
N TYR A 293 14.93 14.59 -0.50
CA TYR A 293 14.63 15.61 -1.49
C TYR A 293 13.19 16.13 -1.34
N GLU A 294 12.22 15.21 -1.19
CA GLU A 294 10.81 15.55 -0.94
C GLU A 294 10.59 16.20 0.45
N LEU A 295 11.57 16.10 1.36
CA LEU A 295 11.65 16.89 2.61
C LEU A 295 11.97 18.38 2.40
N GLY A 296 12.26 18.80 1.16
CA GLY A 296 12.68 20.17 0.88
C GLY A 296 14.15 20.44 1.18
N ASN A 297 14.89 19.44 1.66
CA ASN A 297 16.30 19.53 2.01
C ASN A 297 17.17 19.31 0.75
N ARG A 298 17.24 20.36 -0.09
CA ARG A 298 17.64 20.24 -1.51
C ARG A 298 19.13 20.05 -1.80
N LYS A 299 20.06 20.11 -0.83
CA LYS A 299 21.51 20.16 -1.19
C LYS A 299 22.46 19.32 -0.33
N THR A 300 22.30 19.26 0.98
CA THR A 300 23.33 18.70 1.88
C THR A 300 23.39 17.17 1.87
N GLU A 301 22.37 16.48 1.34
CA GLU A 301 22.31 15.00 1.30
C GLU A 301 22.06 14.41 -0.10
N LEU A 302 22.17 15.17 -1.20
CA LEU A 302 22.04 14.59 -2.55
C LEU A 302 23.28 13.81 -3.01
N SER A 303 24.42 13.95 -2.31
CA SER A 303 25.59 13.07 -2.44
C SER A 303 25.27 11.58 -2.17
N VAL A 304 24.12 11.32 -1.53
CA VAL A 304 23.57 9.99 -1.28
C VAL A 304 23.22 9.28 -2.60
N PHE A 305 22.96 10.00 -3.70
CA PHE A 305 22.86 9.40 -5.03
C PHE A 305 24.19 8.81 -5.50
N ASP A 306 25.32 9.47 -5.21
CA ASP A 306 26.65 8.93 -5.54
C ASP A 306 26.95 7.69 -4.69
N GLU A 307 26.65 7.70 -3.38
CA GLU A 307 26.82 6.51 -2.53
C GLU A 307 25.99 5.33 -3.05
N ALA A 308 24.73 5.56 -3.44
CA ALA A 308 23.90 4.52 -4.03
C ALA A 308 24.49 3.98 -5.34
N ILE A 309 24.96 4.86 -6.24
CA ILE A 309 25.61 4.48 -7.50
C ILE A 309 26.88 3.65 -7.25
N ASP A 310 27.68 4.02 -6.26
CA ASP A 310 28.90 3.30 -5.89
C ASP A 310 28.58 1.90 -5.38
N LEU A 311 27.54 1.75 -4.56
CA LEU A 311 27.07 0.45 -4.10
C LEU A 311 26.61 -0.43 -5.27
N TYR A 312 25.79 0.09 -6.18
CA TYR A 312 25.44 -0.70 -7.37
C TYR A 312 26.66 -1.05 -8.23
N THR A 313 27.64 -0.16 -8.31
CA THR A 313 28.89 -0.40 -9.04
C THR A 313 29.70 -1.52 -8.39
N GLN A 314 29.80 -1.56 -7.06
CA GLN A 314 30.41 -2.66 -6.32
C GLN A 314 29.65 -3.99 -6.53
N ALA A 315 28.31 -3.96 -6.50
CA ALA A 315 27.49 -5.13 -6.77
C ALA A 315 27.75 -5.69 -8.18
N ILE A 316 27.85 -4.82 -9.19
CA ILE A 316 28.18 -5.18 -10.58
C ILE A 316 29.60 -5.72 -10.72
N GLN A 317 30.56 -5.20 -9.95
CA GLN A 317 31.95 -5.72 -9.97
C GLN A 317 32.02 -7.14 -9.39
N ILE A 318 31.20 -7.44 -8.38
CA ILE A 318 31.12 -8.77 -7.75
C ILE A 318 30.38 -9.75 -8.67
N ASP A 319 29.31 -9.27 -9.32
CA ASP A 319 28.47 -10.07 -10.21
C ASP A 319 28.14 -9.27 -11.48
N PRO A 320 28.96 -9.38 -12.55
CA PRO A 320 28.77 -8.66 -13.80
C PRO A 320 27.49 -9.02 -14.57
N ASP A 321 26.85 -10.14 -14.22
CA ASP A 321 25.58 -10.59 -14.79
C ASP A 321 24.39 -10.24 -13.88
N PHE A 322 24.59 -9.38 -12.86
CA PHE A 322 23.50 -8.94 -11.99
C PHE A 322 22.67 -7.82 -12.64
N ALA A 323 21.76 -8.19 -13.54
CA ALA A 323 20.94 -7.27 -14.34
C ALA A 323 20.18 -6.22 -13.50
N ALA A 324 19.63 -6.59 -12.34
CA ALA A 324 18.89 -5.68 -11.47
C ALA A 324 19.76 -4.55 -10.87
N ALA A 325 21.06 -4.77 -10.65
CA ALA A 325 21.96 -3.73 -10.17
C ALA A 325 22.17 -2.63 -11.23
N TYR A 326 22.32 -3.01 -12.50
CA TYR A 326 22.38 -2.05 -13.61
C TYR A 326 21.08 -1.23 -13.72
N ALA A 327 19.93 -1.90 -13.71
CA ALA A 327 18.63 -1.22 -13.79
C ALA A 327 18.41 -0.23 -12.64
N ASN A 328 18.73 -0.61 -11.40
CA ASN A 328 18.57 0.26 -10.25
C ASN A 328 19.59 1.42 -10.23
N ARG A 329 20.80 1.22 -10.74
CA ARG A 329 21.79 2.29 -10.94
C ARG A 329 21.30 3.33 -11.95
N ALA A 330 20.72 2.88 -13.06
CA ALA A 330 20.11 3.78 -14.06
C ALA A 330 18.91 4.56 -13.51
N LYS A 331 18.02 3.89 -12.76
CA LYS A 331 16.89 4.52 -12.08
C LYS A 331 17.35 5.62 -11.12
N THR A 332 18.39 5.33 -10.33
CA THR A 332 18.96 6.28 -9.36
C THR A 332 19.53 7.51 -10.05
N ARG A 333 20.22 7.34 -11.19
CA ARG A 333 20.68 8.48 -12.00
C ARG A 333 19.50 9.30 -12.56
N SER A 334 18.41 8.65 -12.98
CA SER A 334 17.22 9.35 -13.44
C SER A 334 16.58 10.19 -12.33
N TRP A 335 16.58 9.71 -11.08
CA TRP A 335 16.18 10.51 -9.91
C TRP A 335 17.14 11.67 -9.64
N GLY A 336 18.46 11.44 -9.73
CA GLY A 336 19.43 12.52 -9.60
C GLY A 336 19.26 13.61 -10.67
N ILE A 337 18.88 13.25 -11.91
CA ILE A 337 18.51 14.22 -12.95
C ILE A 337 17.23 14.98 -12.57
N TYR A 338 16.19 14.28 -12.12
CA TYR A 338 14.94 14.91 -11.68
C TYR A 338 15.15 15.95 -10.58
N THR A 339 15.98 15.62 -9.59
CA THR A 339 16.28 16.52 -8.46
C THR A 339 17.21 17.68 -8.83
N GLY A 340 17.80 17.66 -10.04
CA GLY A 340 18.81 18.63 -10.48
C GLY A 340 20.22 18.37 -9.95
N TYR A 341 20.45 17.25 -9.26
CA TYR A 341 21.78 16.84 -8.79
C TYR A 341 22.70 16.43 -9.94
N TYR A 342 22.15 15.73 -10.94
CA TYR A 342 22.87 15.38 -12.16
C TYR A 342 22.35 16.20 -13.34
N ASP A 343 23.28 16.62 -14.19
CA ASP A 343 22.94 17.18 -15.48
C ASP A 343 22.60 16.08 -16.51
N ASN A 344 22.26 16.53 -17.71
CA ASN A 344 21.89 15.64 -18.82
C ASN A 344 23.04 14.74 -19.31
N SER A 345 24.30 14.93 -18.88
CA SER A 345 25.40 14.03 -19.23
C SER A 345 25.22 12.62 -18.63
N HIS A 346 24.40 12.50 -17.58
CA HIS A 346 24.06 11.22 -16.98
C HIS A 346 23.04 10.42 -17.80
N LEU A 347 22.33 11.04 -18.77
CA LEU A 347 21.33 10.36 -19.59
C LEU A 347 21.92 9.19 -20.38
N GLN A 348 23.10 9.35 -20.97
CA GLN A 348 23.73 8.26 -21.72
C GLN A 348 24.11 7.10 -20.79
N LYS A 349 24.68 7.40 -19.61
CA LYS A 349 25.00 6.38 -18.59
C LYS A 349 23.75 5.65 -18.08
N CYS A 350 22.60 6.32 -17.99
CA CYS A 350 21.33 5.66 -17.67
C CYS A 350 20.96 4.65 -18.75
N ARG A 351 21.00 5.08 -20.00
CA ARG A 351 20.63 4.27 -21.14
C ARG A 351 21.53 3.04 -21.30
N ASP A 352 22.84 3.22 -21.19
CA ASP A 352 23.83 2.13 -21.29
C ASP A 352 23.58 1.04 -20.24
N ASP A 353 23.29 1.44 -19.00
CA ASP A 353 22.96 0.51 -17.93
C ASP A 353 21.65 -0.25 -18.18
N ILE A 354 20.62 0.44 -18.69
CA ILE A 354 19.33 -0.20 -19.00
C ILE A 354 19.49 -1.19 -20.15
N GLU A 355 20.24 -0.84 -21.20
CA GLU A 355 20.54 -1.73 -22.33
C GLU A 355 21.36 -2.94 -21.86
N LYS A 356 22.34 -2.74 -20.96
CA LYS A 356 23.08 -3.84 -20.35
C LYS A 356 22.18 -4.75 -19.53
N ALA A 357 21.35 -4.21 -18.64
CA ALA A 357 20.37 -4.97 -17.85
C ALA A 357 19.44 -5.79 -18.75
N THR A 358 18.91 -5.18 -19.80
CA THR A 358 18.01 -5.83 -20.77
C THR A 358 18.72 -6.91 -21.58
N SER A 359 20.01 -6.73 -21.91
CA SER A 359 20.78 -7.75 -22.63
C SER A 359 21.07 -8.99 -21.78
N ILE A 360 21.26 -8.81 -20.47
CA ILE A 360 21.49 -9.90 -19.53
C ILE A 360 20.17 -10.62 -19.25
N GLU A 361 19.11 -9.87 -18.94
CA GLU A 361 17.79 -10.42 -18.60
C GLU A 361 16.67 -9.66 -19.32
N PRO A 362 16.26 -10.10 -20.53
CA PRO A 362 15.25 -9.39 -21.34
C PRO A 362 13.86 -9.30 -20.69
N ALA A 363 13.55 -10.22 -19.77
CA ALA A 363 12.27 -10.27 -19.06
C ALA A 363 12.25 -9.42 -17.78
N LEU A 364 13.39 -8.84 -17.36
CA LEU A 364 13.51 -8.11 -16.10
C LEU A 364 12.51 -6.94 -16.03
N THR A 365 11.72 -6.88 -14.95
CA THR A 365 10.70 -5.84 -14.77
C THR A 365 11.35 -4.51 -14.34
N GLU A 366 12.42 -4.59 -13.55
CA GLU A 366 13.20 -3.47 -13.07
C GLU A 366 13.87 -2.70 -14.22
N ALA A 367 14.24 -3.37 -15.31
CA ALA A 367 14.74 -2.71 -16.51
C ALA A 367 13.66 -1.87 -17.21
N ASP A 368 12.42 -2.37 -17.24
CA ASP A 368 11.28 -1.62 -17.78
C ASP A 368 10.96 -0.40 -16.92
N ILE A 369 10.95 -0.58 -15.59
CA ILE A 369 10.78 0.53 -14.64
C ILE A 369 11.89 1.57 -14.81
N ALA A 370 13.15 1.14 -14.93
CA ALA A 370 14.28 2.04 -15.15
C ALA A 370 14.14 2.82 -16.47
N MET A 371 13.69 2.16 -17.55
CA MET A 371 13.40 2.83 -18.82
C MET A 371 12.22 3.81 -18.70
N GLY A 372 11.17 3.45 -17.96
CA GLY A 372 10.07 4.34 -17.64
C GLY A 372 10.55 5.61 -16.94
N PHE A 373 11.44 5.48 -15.94
CA PHE A 373 12.05 6.64 -15.26
C PHE A 373 13.01 7.43 -16.14
N TYR A 374 13.76 6.79 -17.02
CA TYR A 374 14.60 7.47 -18.00
C TYR A 374 13.78 8.40 -18.89
N TYR A 375 12.65 7.91 -19.43
CA TYR A 375 11.73 8.75 -20.20
C TYR A 375 11.00 9.77 -19.34
N TYR A 376 10.56 9.39 -18.14
CA TYR A 376 9.76 10.25 -17.29
C TYR A 376 10.57 11.44 -16.74
N TYR A 377 11.71 11.17 -16.14
CA TYR A 377 12.52 12.17 -15.45
C TYR A 377 13.67 12.71 -16.30
N GLY A 378 14.29 11.85 -17.09
CA GLY A 378 15.41 12.23 -17.94
C GLY A 378 14.97 13.02 -19.17
N LEU A 379 14.12 12.41 -20.00
CA LEU A 379 13.69 13.00 -21.28
C LEU A 379 12.38 13.80 -21.20
N LYS A 380 11.61 13.64 -20.11
CA LYS A 380 10.26 14.20 -19.94
C LYS A 380 9.30 13.80 -21.07
N ASP A 381 9.51 12.61 -21.63
CA ASP A 381 8.63 12.00 -22.63
C ASP A 381 7.63 11.08 -21.91
N TYR A 382 6.51 11.66 -21.52
CA TYR A 382 5.47 10.96 -20.75
C TYR A 382 4.80 9.83 -21.53
N GLY A 383 4.72 9.94 -22.86
CA GLY A 383 4.13 8.90 -23.71
C GLY A 383 4.94 7.62 -23.70
N ASN A 384 6.26 7.74 -23.88
CA ASN A 384 7.15 6.57 -23.77
C ASN A 384 7.25 6.07 -22.33
N ALA A 385 7.26 6.95 -21.32
CA ALA A 385 7.25 6.52 -19.92
C ALA A 385 6.06 5.60 -19.59
N LEU A 386 4.84 5.98 -20.01
CA LEU A 386 3.64 5.15 -19.84
C LEU A 386 3.80 3.77 -20.47
N LYS A 387 4.30 3.70 -21.71
CA LYS A 387 4.51 2.43 -22.42
C LYS A 387 5.38 1.45 -21.63
N TYR A 388 6.47 1.93 -21.02
CA TYR A 388 7.38 1.07 -20.26
C TYR A 388 6.83 0.71 -18.87
N PHE A 389 6.13 1.63 -18.19
CA PHE A 389 5.47 1.31 -16.93
C PHE A 389 4.28 0.35 -17.13
N ASP A 390 3.50 0.47 -18.21
CA ASP A 390 2.44 -0.48 -18.56
C ASP A 390 3.02 -1.87 -18.88
N ARG A 391 4.17 -1.92 -19.56
CA ARG A 391 4.88 -3.18 -19.83
C ARG A 391 5.34 -3.84 -18.53
N ALA A 392 5.87 -3.05 -17.59
CA ALA A 392 6.26 -3.52 -16.26
C ALA A 392 5.04 -4.07 -15.49
N LEU A 393 3.93 -3.33 -15.48
CA LEU A 393 2.67 -3.78 -14.86
C LEU A 393 2.14 -5.06 -15.51
N THR A 394 2.24 -5.21 -16.83
CA THR A 394 1.80 -6.43 -17.52
C THR A 394 2.63 -7.66 -17.12
N LYS A 395 3.94 -7.47 -16.85
CA LYS A 395 4.84 -8.54 -16.37
C LYS A 395 4.59 -8.89 -14.91
N GLN A 396 4.23 -7.92 -14.08
CA GLN A 396 3.92 -8.08 -12.65
C GLN A 396 2.55 -7.44 -12.33
N GLN A 397 1.49 -8.19 -12.63
CA GLN A 397 0.10 -7.68 -12.62
C GLN A 397 -0.37 -7.10 -11.27
N ASP A 398 0.28 -7.46 -10.16
CA ASP A 398 -0.04 -7.00 -8.80
C ASP A 398 1.01 -6.03 -8.20
N ASP A 399 1.93 -5.48 -9.01
CA ASP A 399 2.91 -4.51 -8.51
C ASP A 399 2.31 -3.11 -8.32
N VAL A 400 1.95 -2.82 -7.07
CA VAL A 400 1.47 -1.51 -6.58
C VAL A 400 2.38 -0.35 -7.02
N LYS A 401 3.69 -0.58 -7.19
CA LYS A 401 4.64 0.45 -7.62
C LYS A 401 4.36 0.90 -9.05
N CYS A 402 4.05 -0.03 -9.95
CA CYS A 402 3.77 0.29 -11.35
C CYS A 402 2.48 1.12 -11.48
N LEU A 403 1.41 0.74 -10.75
CA LEU A 403 0.18 1.54 -10.68
C LEU A 403 0.46 2.96 -10.17
N PHE A 404 1.27 3.08 -9.11
CA PHE A 404 1.69 4.37 -8.58
C PHE A 404 2.47 5.20 -9.63
N TYR A 405 3.44 4.61 -10.33
CA TYR A 405 4.21 5.32 -11.36
C TYR A 405 3.33 5.78 -12.54
N LEU A 406 2.39 4.95 -13.00
CA LEU A 406 1.42 5.33 -14.02
C LEU A 406 0.57 6.53 -13.58
N SER A 407 0.11 6.53 -12.32
CA SER A 407 -0.58 7.68 -11.73
C SER A 407 0.28 8.95 -11.79
N LEU A 408 1.55 8.88 -11.39
CA LEU A 408 2.45 10.04 -11.42
C LEU A 408 2.66 10.61 -12.83
N VAL A 409 2.82 9.74 -13.83
CA VAL A 409 2.97 10.18 -15.23
C VAL A 409 1.67 10.78 -15.75
N HIS A 410 0.52 10.17 -15.45
CA HIS A 410 -0.79 10.73 -15.80
C HIS A 410 -1.07 12.07 -15.12
N ARG A 411 -0.60 12.28 -13.89
CA ARG A 411 -0.67 13.56 -13.19
C ARG A 411 0.06 14.66 -13.96
N ARG A 412 1.25 14.37 -14.51
CA ARG A 412 2.02 15.35 -15.29
C ARG A 412 1.37 15.68 -16.63
N MET A 413 0.59 14.76 -17.18
CA MET A 413 -0.21 14.94 -18.39
C MET A 413 -1.60 15.56 -18.12
N GLY A 414 -1.99 15.77 -16.86
CA GLY A 414 -3.32 16.29 -16.51
C GLY A 414 -4.48 15.30 -16.73
N ASN A 415 -4.20 14.00 -16.83
CA ASN A 415 -5.22 12.96 -17.03
C ASN A 415 -5.86 12.55 -15.69
N TRP A 416 -6.59 13.47 -15.05
CA TRP A 416 -7.07 13.36 -13.67
C TRP A 416 -7.94 12.12 -13.41
N ASP A 417 -8.79 11.71 -14.36
CA ASP A 417 -9.58 10.47 -14.24
C ASP A 417 -8.71 9.23 -14.05
N LYS A 418 -7.60 9.16 -14.81
CA LYS A 418 -6.64 8.05 -14.70
C LYS A 418 -5.82 8.13 -13.41
N VAL A 419 -5.50 9.35 -12.96
CA VAL A 419 -4.83 9.57 -11.67
C VAL A 419 -5.69 9.02 -10.54
N ALA A 420 -6.99 9.36 -10.51
CA ALA A 420 -7.92 8.86 -9.51
C ALA A 420 -8.05 7.33 -9.54
N LEU A 421 -8.16 6.74 -10.73
CA LEU A 421 -8.22 5.28 -10.91
C LEU A 421 -6.98 4.58 -10.37
N PHE A 422 -5.80 4.90 -10.92
CA PHE A 422 -4.56 4.20 -10.57
C PHE A 422 -4.12 4.47 -9.13
N SER A 423 -4.37 5.67 -8.61
CA SER A 423 -4.10 5.98 -7.20
C SER A 423 -4.99 5.17 -6.27
N SER A 424 -6.29 5.05 -6.58
CA SER A 424 -7.23 4.26 -5.77
C SER A 424 -6.88 2.77 -5.78
N GLU A 425 -6.52 2.22 -6.94
CA GLU A 425 -6.04 0.83 -7.06
C GLU A 425 -4.72 0.61 -6.29
N ALA A 426 -3.79 1.56 -6.36
CA ALA A 426 -2.54 1.49 -5.61
C ALA A 426 -2.81 1.52 -4.09
N LEU A 427 -3.70 2.40 -3.61
CA LEU A 427 -4.07 2.49 -2.20
C LEU A 427 -4.85 1.28 -1.69
N GLY A 428 -5.71 0.68 -2.51
CA GLY A 428 -6.50 -0.51 -2.16
C GLY A 428 -5.64 -1.71 -1.75
N ASN A 429 -4.40 -1.77 -2.25
CA ASN A 429 -3.42 -2.79 -1.87
C ASN A 429 -2.70 -2.52 -0.53
N ASN A 430 -3.08 -1.43 0.18
CA ASN A 430 -2.51 -0.97 1.45
C ASN A 430 -0.97 -0.96 1.42
N PRO A 431 -0.35 -0.10 0.60
CA PRO A 431 1.10 0.00 0.54
C PRO A 431 1.64 0.50 1.89
N ALA A 432 2.60 -0.20 2.49
CA ALA A 432 3.28 0.29 3.70
C ALA A 432 4.42 1.26 3.32
N ASN A 433 4.12 2.29 2.52
CA ASN A 433 5.09 3.26 2.03
C ASN A 433 4.51 4.68 2.14
N ALA A 434 5.04 5.46 3.07
CA ALA A 434 4.61 6.84 3.30
C ALA A 434 4.73 7.70 2.03
N LEU A 435 5.78 7.51 1.21
CA LEU A 435 6.00 8.25 -0.03
C LEU A 435 4.83 8.12 -1.02
N PHE A 436 4.20 6.94 -1.06
CA PHE A 436 3.07 6.68 -1.96
C PHE A 436 1.86 7.47 -1.50
N PHE A 437 1.54 7.42 -0.21
CA PHE A 437 0.46 8.19 0.36
C PHE A 437 0.65 9.68 0.15
N THR A 438 1.83 10.23 0.46
CA THR A 438 2.07 11.67 0.25
C THR A 438 1.96 12.08 -1.21
N ASN A 439 2.53 11.31 -2.15
CA ASN A 439 2.42 11.64 -3.57
C ASN A 439 1.00 11.50 -4.12
N ILE A 440 0.24 10.51 -3.64
CA ILE A 440 -1.17 10.37 -4.00
C ILE A 440 -1.99 11.50 -3.37
N GLY A 441 -1.70 11.88 -2.12
CA GLY A 441 -2.31 13.03 -1.44
C GLY A 441 -2.10 14.33 -2.22
N LEU A 442 -0.86 14.60 -2.66
CA LEU A 442 -0.57 15.72 -3.56
C LEU A 442 -1.40 15.66 -4.85
N SER A 443 -1.65 14.46 -5.38
CA SER A 443 -2.50 14.31 -6.57
C SER A 443 -3.96 14.68 -6.28
N PHE A 444 -4.47 14.37 -5.09
CA PHE A 444 -5.78 14.82 -4.62
C PHE A 444 -5.82 16.33 -4.38
N ASP A 445 -4.74 16.94 -3.87
CA ASP A 445 -4.63 18.41 -3.79
C ASP A 445 -4.77 19.05 -5.17
N TYR A 446 -4.08 18.52 -6.21
CA TYR A 446 -4.23 19.03 -7.57
C TYR A 446 -5.67 18.88 -8.09
N MET A 447 -6.40 17.83 -7.68
CA MET A 447 -7.80 17.64 -8.05
C MET A 447 -8.78 18.41 -7.15
N HIS A 448 -8.28 19.22 -6.22
CA HIS A 448 -9.03 19.97 -5.19
C HIS A 448 -9.89 19.09 -4.27
N ASP A 449 -9.51 17.81 -4.10
CA ASP A 449 -10.11 16.88 -3.13
C ASP A 449 -9.25 16.90 -1.86
N PHE A 450 -9.23 18.05 -1.19
CA PHE A 450 -8.30 18.33 -0.09
C PHE A 450 -8.54 17.43 1.12
N GLU A 451 -9.77 16.97 1.35
CA GLU A 451 -10.09 16.00 2.40
C GLU A 451 -9.37 14.66 2.16
N LYS A 452 -9.44 14.11 0.95
CA LYS A 452 -8.70 12.88 0.63
C LYS A 452 -7.19 13.10 0.65
N ALA A 453 -6.72 14.29 0.29
CA ALA A 453 -5.31 14.63 0.42
C ALA A 453 -4.86 14.56 1.89
N ILE A 454 -5.61 15.17 2.81
CA ILE A 454 -5.36 15.13 4.25
C ILE A 454 -5.38 13.68 4.76
N GLU A 455 -6.37 12.86 4.38
CA GLU A 455 -6.42 11.44 4.77
C GLU A 455 -5.17 10.66 4.32
N CYS A 456 -4.67 10.96 3.11
CA CYS A 456 -3.44 10.37 2.62
C CYS A 456 -2.23 10.83 3.45
N HIS A 457 -2.12 12.12 3.75
CA HIS A 457 -1.02 12.63 4.57
C HIS A 457 -1.06 12.09 6.00
N ASP A 458 -2.24 11.91 6.60
CA ASP A 458 -2.41 11.24 7.90
C ASP A 458 -1.88 9.81 7.85
N ARG A 459 -2.22 9.05 6.80
CA ARG A 459 -1.69 7.69 6.59
C ARG A 459 -0.18 7.68 6.41
N ALA A 460 0.39 8.68 5.75
CA ALA A 460 1.85 8.82 5.62
C ALA A 460 2.51 9.08 6.98
N ILE A 461 1.93 9.96 7.80
CA ILE A 461 2.37 10.26 9.18
C ILE A 461 2.27 9.01 10.07
N ASP A 462 1.18 8.25 9.98
CA ASP A 462 1.01 7.00 10.75
C ASP A 462 2.09 5.96 10.42
N ILE A 463 2.51 5.90 9.15
CA ILE A 463 3.54 4.95 8.68
C ILE A 463 4.94 5.41 9.09
N LEU A 464 5.19 6.72 9.01
CA LEU A 464 6.50 7.32 9.24
C LEU A 464 6.37 8.66 9.99
N PRO A 465 6.15 8.63 11.32
CA PRO A 465 5.89 9.83 12.12
C PRO A 465 7.06 10.83 12.13
N GLU A 466 8.27 10.36 11.88
CA GLU A 466 9.49 11.17 11.76
C GLU A 466 9.58 11.96 10.44
N TRP A 467 8.61 11.82 9.53
CA TRP A 467 8.65 12.46 8.22
C TRP A 467 8.02 13.86 8.17
N ALA A 468 8.84 14.90 8.30
CA ALA A 468 8.37 16.28 8.30
C ALA A 468 7.56 16.71 7.05
N ALA A 469 7.85 16.19 5.85
CA ALA A 469 7.13 16.60 4.64
C ALA A 469 5.68 16.10 4.59
N ALA A 470 5.37 14.97 5.23
CA ALA A 470 3.98 14.54 5.32
C ALA A 470 3.15 15.56 6.10
N TYR A 471 3.70 16.11 7.20
CA TYR A 471 3.08 17.22 7.94
C TYR A 471 3.03 18.50 7.12
N ASN A 472 4.09 18.84 6.38
CA ASN A 472 4.08 20.02 5.54
C ASN A 472 2.97 19.96 4.49
N ASN A 473 2.86 18.85 3.77
CA ASN A 473 1.82 18.67 2.75
C ASN A 473 0.42 18.68 3.39
N LYS A 474 0.24 18.04 4.55
CA LYS A 474 -1.00 18.14 5.33
C LYS A 474 -1.35 19.59 5.69
N VAL A 475 -0.35 20.40 6.08
CA VAL A 475 -0.54 21.83 6.35
C VAL A 475 -1.01 22.55 5.08
N GLU A 476 -0.37 22.33 3.93
CA GLU A 476 -0.82 22.92 2.66
C GLU A 476 -2.27 22.53 2.35
N SER A 477 -2.63 21.25 2.44
CA SER A 477 -3.99 20.77 2.18
C SER A 477 -5.01 21.40 3.15
N VAL A 478 -4.69 21.57 4.43
CA VAL A 478 -5.57 22.22 5.42
C VAL A 478 -5.78 23.71 5.10
N LEU A 479 -4.71 24.40 4.71
CA LEU A 479 -4.80 25.81 4.28
C LEU A 479 -5.62 25.94 3.00
N MET A 480 -5.47 25.03 2.04
CA MET A 480 -6.26 25.02 0.81
C MET A 480 -7.74 24.69 1.08
N LEU A 481 -8.02 23.74 1.96
CA LEU A 481 -9.36 23.32 2.33
C LEU A 481 -10.15 24.41 3.05
N SER A 482 -9.51 25.13 3.99
CA SER A 482 -10.25 25.95 4.96
C SER A 482 -9.59 27.28 5.33
N GLY A 483 -8.32 27.47 4.98
CA GLY A 483 -7.54 28.62 5.42
C GLY A 483 -7.30 28.67 6.93
N ASP A 484 -7.46 27.55 7.64
CA ASP A 484 -7.37 27.47 9.10
C ASP A 484 -5.90 27.46 9.56
N ILE A 485 -5.38 28.65 9.87
CA ILE A 485 -4.00 28.87 10.33
C ILE A 485 -3.74 28.16 11.66
N GLU A 486 -4.72 28.13 12.57
CA GLU A 486 -4.57 27.50 13.89
C GLU A 486 -4.41 25.99 13.77
N LYS A 487 -5.22 25.33 12.92
CA LYS A 487 -5.01 23.90 12.61
C LYS A 487 -3.67 23.65 11.94
N ALA A 488 -3.26 24.51 11.01
CA ALA A 488 -1.95 24.40 10.39
C ALA A 488 -0.81 24.46 11.42
N ARG A 489 -0.88 25.38 12.39
CA ARG A 489 0.11 25.48 13.49
C ARG A 489 0.08 24.25 14.39
N ALA A 490 -1.09 23.72 14.73
CA ALA A 490 -1.20 22.50 15.53
C ALA A 490 -0.52 21.29 14.87
N ILE A 491 -0.61 21.17 13.54
CA ILE A 491 0.10 20.13 12.77
C ILE A 491 1.61 20.34 12.81
N LEU A 492 2.09 21.58 12.77
CA LEU A 492 3.53 21.88 12.92
C LEU A 492 4.04 21.58 14.33
N GLU A 493 3.23 21.80 15.36
CA GLU A 493 3.56 21.40 16.74
C GLU A 493 3.63 19.87 16.87
N GLU A 494 2.72 19.14 16.23
CA GLU A 494 2.76 17.68 16.15
C GLU A 494 4.03 17.19 15.44
N ASN A 495 4.39 17.82 14.31
CA ASN A 495 5.65 17.56 13.62
C ASN A 495 6.85 17.73 14.55
N ILE A 496 6.98 18.87 15.25
CA ILE A 496 8.10 19.13 16.17
C ILE A 496 8.19 18.05 17.24
N LYS A 497 7.04 17.61 17.78
CA LYS A 497 7.00 16.55 18.78
C LYS A 497 7.50 15.20 18.25
N ASN A 498 7.21 14.87 17.00
CA ASN A 498 7.50 13.57 16.41
C ASN A 498 8.86 13.51 15.70
N THR A 499 9.32 14.62 15.12
CA THR A 499 10.57 14.70 14.35
C THR A 499 11.70 15.38 15.12
N GLY A 500 11.38 16.27 16.06
CA GLY A 500 12.34 17.18 16.70
C GLY A 500 12.69 18.41 15.85
N ASP A 501 12.23 18.44 14.60
CA ASP A 501 12.56 19.47 13.61
C ASP A 501 11.35 20.38 13.34
N ASN A 502 11.64 21.58 12.83
CA ASN A 502 10.63 22.57 12.52
C ASN A 502 10.64 22.90 11.02
N ILE A 503 9.50 23.39 10.49
CA ILE A 503 9.34 23.70 9.07
C ILE A 503 9.28 25.22 8.91
N TYR A 504 10.44 25.86 9.02
CA TYR A 504 10.55 27.32 9.13
C TYR A 504 10.04 28.08 7.90
N SER A 505 10.10 27.48 6.71
CA SER A 505 9.54 28.06 5.49
C SER A 505 8.03 28.23 5.59
N THR A 506 7.34 27.23 6.14
CA THR A 506 5.89 27.23 6.36
C THR A 506 5.53 28.12 7.54
N LEU A 507 6.28 28.07 8.65
CA LEU A 507 6.09 28.99 9.76
C LEU A 507 6.23 30.46 9.34
N SER A 508 7.25 30.79 8.55
CA SER A 508 7.45 32.16 8.05
C SER A 508 6.22 32.66 7.29
N ARG A 509 5.59 31.79 6.49
CA ARG A 509 4.38 32.13 5.74
C ARG A 509 3.15 32.26 6.66
N LEU A 510 2.98 31.38 7.64
CA LEU A 510 1.89 31.50 8.63
C LEU A 510 2.05 32.77 9.49
N ASP A 511 3.27 33.11 9.91
CA ASP A 511 3.56 34.34 10.64
C ASP A 511 3.24 35.58 9.80
N LEU A 512 3.51 35.53 8.49
CA LEU A 512 3.12 36.60 7.56
C LEU A 512 1.60 36.74 7.48
N TYR A 513 0.85 35.64 7.41
CA TYR A 513 -0.61 35.64 7.39
C TYR A 513 -1.21 36.23 8.69
N ASP A 514 -0.56 36.00 9.83
CA ASP A 514 -0.94 36.61 11.11
C ASP A 514 -0.49 38.08 11.25
N GLY A 515 0.24 38.63 10.28
CA GLY A 515 0.85 39.97 10.35
C GLY A 515 2.06 40.06 11.29
N ASN A 516 2.60 38.92 11.75
CA ASN A 516 3.75 38.81 12.63
C ASN A 516 5.08 38.93 11.86
N CYS A 517 5.32 40.13 11.35
CA CYS A 517 6.44 40.51 10.51
C CYS A 517 7.84 40.10 11.00
N GLU A 518 8.14 40.33 12.29
CA GLU A 518 9.46 39.98 12.86
C GLU A 518 9.70 38.47 12.87
N SER A 519 8.67 37.71 13.27
CA SER A 519 8.72 36.24 13.27
C SER A 519 8.84 35.70 11.84
N ALA A 520 8.09 36.26 10.89
CA ALA A 520 8.18 35.91 9.48
C ALA A 520 9.60 36.12 8.92
N LEU A 521 10.23 37.27 9.20
CA LEU A 521 11.62 37.56 8.79
C LEU A 521 12.65 36.67 9.51
N LYS A 522 12.45 36.37 10.80
CA LYS A 522 13.32 35.45 11.52
C LYS A 522 13.27 34.05 10.90
N ASN A 523 12.06 33.52 10.71
CA ASN A 523 11.84 32.17 10.21
C ASN A 523 12.29 32.00 8.75
N VAL A 524 12.15 33.02 7.89
CA VAL A 524 12.68 32.91 6.51
C VAL A 524 14.20 32.84 6.48
N ASN A 525 14.89 33.53 7.39
CA ASN A 525 16.35 33.43 7.50
C ASN A 525 16.79 32.05 8.00
N ILE A 526 16.09 31.48 9.00
CA ILE A 526 16.40 30.13 9.50
C ILE A 526 16.15 29.09 8.39
N ALA A 527 15.00 29.19 7.71
CA ALA A 527 14.67 28.29 6.60
C ALA A 527 15.74 28.30 5.49
N TYR A 528 16.34 29.47 5.23
CA TYR A 528 17.45 29.59 4.29
C TYR A 528 18.72 28.87 4.78
N LEU A 529 19.07 29.03 6.05
CA LEU A 529 20.25 28.39 6.63
C LEU A 529 20.13 26.85 6.61
N GLU A 530 18.94 26.33 6.84
CA GLU A 530 18.70 24.88 6.84
C GLU A 530 18.66 24.28 5.45
N ASN A 531 17.94 24.91 4.51
CA ASN A 531 17.67 24.29 3.20
C ASN A 531 18.57 24.81 2.08
N SER A 532 19.31 25.90 2.32
CA SER A 532 20.16 26.59 1.34
C SER A 532 19.53 26.72 -0.06
N PRO A 533 18.28 27.25 -0.17
CA PRO A 533 17.65 27.49 -1.46
C PRO A 533 18.44 28.54 -2.26
N PRO A 534 18.15 28.76 -3.55
CA PRO A 534 18.74 29.85 -4.31
C PRO A 534 18.63 31.18 -3.54
N GLU A 535 19.72 31.95 -3.52
CA GLU A 535 19.79 33.18 -2.72
C GLU A 535 18.67 34.17 -3.10
N GLY A 536 18.31 34.23 -4.38
CA GLY A 536 17.19 35.02 -4.89
C GLY A 536 15.85 34.69 -4.23
N ASP A 537 15.59 33.44 -3.81
CA ASP A 537 14.34 33.07 -3.15
C ASP A 537 14.24 33.72 -1.77
N LEU A 538 15.35 33.76 -1.02
CA LEU A 538 15.41 34.45 0.27
C LEU A 538 15.23 35.96 0.09
N ILE A 539 15.95 36.55 -0.85
CA ILE A 539 15.91 37.99 -1.13
C ILE A 539 14.48 38.40 -1.50
N LEU A 540 13.84 37.67 -2.43
CA LEU A 540 12.49 37.97 -2.86
C LEU A 540 11.48 37.81 -1.71
N ARG A 541 11.56 36.75 -0.91
CA ARG A 541 10.69 36.57 0.25
C ARG A 541 10.86 37.70 1.27
N LYS A 542 12.09 38.15 1.54
CA LYS A 542 12.34 39.33 2.39
C LYS A 542 11.71 40.59 1.81
N ALA A 543 11.78 40.79 0.49
CA ALA A 543 11.15 41.93 -0.17
C ALA A 543 9.63 41.94 0.06
N MET A 544 8.98 40.80 -0.18
CA MET A 544 7.53 40.62 0.00
C MET A 544 7.12 40.84 1.47
N ILE A 545 7.81 40.18 2.42
CA ILE A 545 7.52 40.36 3.85
C ILE A 545 7.66 41.83 4.24
N ASN A 546 8.77 42.50 3.89
CA ASN A 546 8.96 43.92 4.22
C ASN A 546 7.89 44.82 3.59
N MET A 547 7.44 44.52 2.38
CA MET A 547 6.37 45.27 1.72
C MET A 547 5.07 45.20 2.54
N HIS A 548 4.65 44.00 2.95
CA HIS A 548 3.45 43.81 3.76
C HIS A 548 3.57 44.41 5.16
N CYS A 549 4.79 44.47 5.70
CA CYS A 549 5.08 45.08 7.00
C CYS A 549 5.17 46.61 6.95
N GLY A 550 4.88 47.25 5.82
CA GLY A 550 4.98 48.69 5.65
C GLY A 550 6.42 49.23 5.59
N ARG A 551 7.43 48.35 5.54
CA ARG A 551 8.86 48.69 5.42
C ARG A 551 9.24 48.88 3.95
N ARG A 552 8.64 49.89 3.33
CA ARG A 552 8.71 50.11 1.88
C ARG A 552 10.14 50.28 1.36
N ASP A 553 10.99 51.02 2.06
CA ASP A 553 12.37 51.28 1.62
C ASP A 553 13.21 50.00 1.61
N ASP A 554 13.10 49.19 2.66
CA ASP A 554 13.75 47.88 2.74
C ASP A 554 13.21 46.93 1.67
N ALA A 555 11.89 46.92 1.46
CA ALA A 555 11.26 46.10 0.44
C ALA A 555 11.77 46.43 -0.97
N LEU A 556 11.81 47.72 -1.33
CA LEU A 556 12.28 48.17 -2.65
C LEU A 556 13.77 47.83 -2.87
N LYS A 557 14.60 47.93 -1.82
CA LYS A 557 15.98 47.49 -1.87
C LYS A 557 16.07 46.00 -2.21
N TYR A 558 15.36 45.15 -1.47
CA TYR A 558 15.37 43.71 -1.71
C TYR A 558 14.76 43.34 -3.08
N TYR A 559 13.72 44.03 -3.54
CA TYR A 559 13.19 43.79 -4.89
C TYR A 559 14.22 44.13 -5.97
N SER A 560 14.98 45.22 -5.82
CA SER A 560 16.06 45.56 -6.76
C SER A 560 17.14 44.46 -6.78
N GLU A 561 17.55 43.98 -5.62
CA GLU A 561 18.53 42.91 -5.48
C GLU A 561 18.03 41.59 -6.10
N ALA A 562 16.76 41.24 -5.89
CA ALA A 562 16.13 40.08 -6.51
C ALA A 562 16.08 40.21 -8.05
N ILE A 563 15.77 41.40 -8.58
CA ILE A 563 15.78 41.66 -10.03
C ILE A 563 17.17 41.40 -10.61
N ASP A 564 18.23 41.91 -9.96
CA ASP A 564 19.60 41.74 -10.42
C ASP A 564 20.01 40.26 -10.40
N TYR A 565 19.67 39.54 -9.33
CA TYR A 565 19.91 38.10 -9.20
C TYR A 565 19.23 37.32 -10.33
N TYR A 566 17.91 37.44 -10.47
CA TYR A 566 17.16 36.66 -11.46
C TYR A 566 17.48 37.05 -12.91
N THR A 567 17.87 38.31 -13.15
CA THR A 567 18.35 38.75 -14.47
C THR A 567 19.67 38.09 -14.85
N ALA A 568 20.52 37.77 -13.87
CA ALA A 568 21.76 37.03 -14.09
C ALA A 568 21.48 35.54 -14.32
N GLU A 569 20.69 34.91 -13.44
CA GLU A 569 20.38 33.48 -13.51
C GLU A 569 19.68 33.08 -14.81
N MET A 570 18.68 33.86 -15.25
CA MET A 570 17.92 33.52 -16.46
C MET A 570 18.77 33.43 -17.74
N ARG A 571 19.97 34.02 -17.77
CA ARG A 571 20.88 33.99 -18.94
C ARG A 571 21.59 32.65 -19.09
N ASN A 572 21.66 31.87 -18.02
CA ASN A 572 22.34 30.59 -17.99
C ASN A 572 21.38 29.43 -18.30
N GLU A 573 20.08 29.71 -18.35
CA GLU A 573 19.04 28.70 -18.51
C GLU A 573 18.67 28.47 -19.99
N PRO A 574 18.41 27.21 -20.41
CA PRO A 574 17.92 26.93 -21.76
C PRO A 574 16.56 27.58 -22.03
N GLU A 575 16.33 28.05 -23.27
CA GLU A 575 15.14 28.88 -23.63
C GLU A 575 13.77 28.24 -23.35
N ASP A 576 13.68 26.90 -23.36
CA ASP A 576 12.42 26.16 -23.14
C ASP A 576 12.41 25.37 -21.80
N SER A 577 13.32 25.70 -20.88
CA SER A 577 13.51 24.97 -19.63
C SER A 577 12.46 25.35 -18.57
N LEU A 578 12.16 24.39 -17.68
CA LEU A 578 11.35 24.67 -16.49
C LEU A 578 12.01 25.70 -15.60
N ALA A 579 13.33 25.61 -15.40
CA ALA A 579 14.07 26.55 -14.57
C ALA A 579 13.94 27.98 -15.09
N LEU A 580 14.09 28.22 -16.40
CA LEU A 580 13.88 29.54 -17.00
C LEU A 580 12.47 30.10 -16.71
N SER A 581 11.42 29.26 -16.81
CA SER A 581 10.06 29.71 -16.49
C SER A 581 9.89 30.11 -15.01
N VAL A 582 10.60 29.42 -14.10
CA VAL A 582 10.61 29.74 -12.66
C VAL A 582 11.31 31.07 -12.45
N GLU A 583 12.53 31.23 -12.97
CA GLU A 583 13.32 32.45 -12.83
C GLU A 583 12.59 33.67 -13.40
N LEU A 584 11.95 33.54 -14.57
CA LEU A 584 11.15 34.60 -15.18
C LEU A 584 9.92 34.98 -14.34
N SER A 585 9.24 34.01 -13.72
CA SER A 585 8.11 34.30 -12.83
C SER A 585 8.56 35.06 -11.59
N LYS A 586 9.66 34.65 -10.98
CA LYS A 586 10.25 35.32 -9.81
C LYS A 586 10.74 36.72 -10.14
N LEU A 587 11.38 36.89 -11.30
CA LEU A 587 11.76 38.19 -11.85
C LEU A 587 10.54 39.09 -12.09
N GLY A 588 9.45 38.52 -12.64
CA GLY A 588 8.19 39.23 -12.84
C GLY A 588 7.59 39.74 -11.53
N ILE A 589 7.53 38.90 -10.49
CA ILE A 589 7.07 39.27 -9.15
C ILE A 589 7.98 40.37 -8.55
N ALA A 590 9.30 40.24 -8.70
CA ALA A 590 10.24 41.24 -8.19
C ALA A 590 10.07 42.60 -8.89
N CYS A 591 9.91 42.59 -10.22
CA CYS A 591 9.57 43.77 -11.01
C CYS A 591 8.24 44.39 -10.58
N ALA A 592 7.20 43.58 -10.31
CA ALA A 592 5.91 44.07 -9.86
C ALA A 592 6.04 44.81 -8.52
N GLY A 593 6.72 44.19 -7.53
CA GLY A 593 6.98 44.79 -6.23
C GLY A 593 7.84 46.06 -6.27
N ALA A 594 8.76 46.15 -7.24
CA ALA A 594 9.56 47.34 -7.50
C ALA A 594 8.82 48.45 -8.28
N GLY A 595 7.60 48.21 -8.76
CA GLY A 595 6.83 49.15 -9.57
C GLY A 595 7.24 49.19 -11.06
N LYS A 596 8.01 48.21 -11.55
CA LYS A 596 8.38 48.08 -12.97
C LYS A 596 7.30 47.31 -13.74
N ILE A 597 6.15 47.95 -13.93
CA ILE A 597 4.91 47.31 -14.41
C ILE A 597 5.09 46.57 -15.74
N MET A 598 5.66 47.23 -16.75
CA MET A 598 5.82 46.63 -18.09
C MET A 598 6.72 45.39 -18.09
N ASP A 599 7.83 45.46 -17.35
CA ASP A 599 8.76 44.32 -17.22
C ASP A 599 8.11 43.17 -16.43
N ALA A 600 7.35 43.49 -15.38
CA ALA A 600 6.65 42.50 -14.57
C ALA A 600 5.70 41.64 -15.42
N ILE A 601 4.82 42.30 -16.19
CA ILE A 601 3.85 41.64 -17.05
C ILE A 601 4.56 40.85 -18.15
N LYS A 602 5.57 41.46 -18.81
CA LYS A 602 6.36 40.81 -19.86
C LYS A 602 6.98 39.49 -19.38
N TYR A 603 7.64 39.50 -18.22
CA TYR A 603 8.31 38.30 -17.70
C TYR A 603 7.30 37.26 -17.19
N GLY A 604 6.21 37.69 -16.55
CA GLY A 604 5.14 36.80 -16.14
C GLY A 604 4.48 36.06 -17.31
N ILE A 605 4.12 36.77 -18.38
CA ILE A 605 3.55 36.15 -19.59
C ILE A 605 4.54 35.17 -20.21
N ARG A 606 5.80 35.59 -20.41
CA ARG A 606 6.84 34.73 -21.00
C ARG A 606 7.04 33.45 -20.20
N ALA A 607 6.96 33.50 -18.87
CA ALA A 607 7.04 32.32 -18.04
C ALA A 607 5.92 31.31 -18.32
N THR A 608 4.68 31.79 -18.54
CA THR A 608 3.54 30.93 -18.89
C THR A 608 3.60 30.40 -20.32
N GLU A 609 4.23 31.12 -21.25
CA GLU A 609 4.47 30.65 -22.63
C GLU A 609 5.49 29.51 -22.68
N ILE A 610 6.55 29.59 -21.86
CA ILE A 610 7.58 28.54 -21.77
C ILE A 610 7.02 27.28 -21.08
N MET A 611 6.18 27.46 -20.07
CA MET A 611 5.59 26.38 -19.28
C MET A 611 4.06 26.51 -19.18
N PRO A 612 3.34 26.23 -20.28
CA PRO A 612 1.88 26.21 -20.27
C PRO A 612 1.33 24.97 -19.57
N VAL A 613 0.07 25.01 -19.15
CA VAL A 613 -0.62 23.91 -18.42
C VAL A 613 -0.63 22.62 -19.24
N GLU A 614 -0.78 22.74 -20.56
CA GLU A 614 -0.83 21.63 -21.50
C GLU A 614 0.52 20.93 -21.66
N LYS A 615 1.64 21.63 -21.41
CA LYS A 615 2.99 21.06 -21.44
C LYS A 615 3.30 20.31 -20.15
N ASP A 616 2.87 20.84 -19.01
CA ASP A 616 3.06 20.22 -17.70
C ASP A 616 1.96 20.66 -16.73
N ALA A 617 1.05 19.73 -16.42
CA ALA A 617 -0.13 20.02 -15.61
C ALA A 617 0.17 20.24 -14.11
N ILE A 618 1.43 20.07 -13.69
CA ILE A 618 1.88 20.39 -12.34
C ILE A 618 2.52 21.78 -12.29
N ASN A 619 3.48 22.03 -13.18
CA ASN A 619 4.28 23.26 -13.14
C ASN A 619 3.57 24.45 -13.82
N GLY A 620 2.78 24.20 -14.87
CA GLY A 620 2.07 25.23 -15.60
C GLY A 620 1.08 26.03 -14.75
N PRO A 621 0.20 25.39 -13.95
CA PRO A 621 -0.69 26.12 -13.04
C PRO A 621 0.06 27.00 -12.03
N GLY A 622 1.24 26.59 -11.57
CA GLY A 622 2.09 27.41 -10.70
C GLY A 622 2.53 28.72 -11.38
N ARG A 623 2.85 28.67 -12.68
CA ARG A 623 3.19 29.88 -13.47
C ARG A 623 1.98 30.78 -13.69
N LEU A 624 0.80 30.20 -13.93
CA LEU A 624 -0.44 30.98 -14.00
C LEU A 624 -0.75 31.68 -12.67
N PHE A 625 -0.52 31.02 -11.54
CA PHE A 625 -0.69 31.62 -10.22
C PHE A 625 0.32 32.77 -9.96
N ASP A 626 1.60 32.58 -10.33
CA ASP A 626 2.60 33.64 -10.26
C ASP A 626 2.20 34.85 -11.15
N LEU A 627 1.66 34.61 -12.35
CA LEU A 627 1.15 35.67 -13.24
C LEU A 627 -0.09 36.38 -12.66
N ALA A 628 -1.02 35.63 -12.04
CA ALA A 628 -2.16 36.21 -11.36
C ALA A 628 -1.72 37.14 -10.22
N ARG A 629 -0.70 36.73 -9.44
CA ARG A 629 -0.07 37.57 -8.42
C ARG A 629 0.54 38.84 -9.02
N ILE A 630 1.28 38.72 -10.12
CA ILE A 630 1.86 39.87 -10.84
C ILE A 630 0.77 40.86 -11.23
N TYR A 631 -0.32 40.38 -11.86
CA TYR A 631 -1.44 41.24 -12.25
C TYR A 631 -2.07 41.96 -11.05
N CYS A 632 -2.27 41.25 -9.93
CA CYS A 632 -2.79 41.88 -8.70
C CYS A 632 -1.87 43.00 -8.18
N LEU A 633 -0.56 42.72 -8.11
CA LEU A 633 0.43 43.66 -7.60
C LEU A 633 0.52 44.93 -8.45
N VAL A 634 0.45 44.79 -9.77
CA VAL A 634 0.51 45.94 -10.70
C VAL A 634 -0.84 46.65 -10.91
N GLY A 635 -1.94 46.10 -10.39
CA GLY A 635 -3.27 46.73 -10.41
C GLY A 635 -4.16 46.31 -11.59
N GLU A 636 -3.81 45.24 -12.30
CA GLU A 636 -4.61 44.66 -13.39
C GLU A 636 -5.61 43.65 -12.82
N GLU A 637 -6.60 44.14 -12.06
CA GLU A 637 -7.51 43.29 -11.27
C GLU A 637 -8.36 42.34 -12.12
N ASP A 638 -8.87 42.79 -13.27
CA ASP A 638 -9.70 41.95 -14.15
C ASP A 638 -8.92 40.74 -14.68
N LEU A 639 -7.67 40.96 -15.13
CA LEU A 639 -6.79 39.88 -15.60
C LEU A 639 -6.38 38.93 -14.46
N CYS A 640 -6.18 39.47 -13.26
CA CYS A 640 -5.92 38.65 -12.07
C CYS A 640 -7.09 37.71 -11.77
N ILE A 641 -8.32 38.25 -11.77
CA ILE A 641 -9.53 37.50 -11.47
C ILE A 641 -9.81 36.44 -12.53
N GLU A 642 -9.58 36.75 -13.82
CA GLU A 642 -9.69 35.76 -14.91
C GLU A 642 -8.77 34.56 -14.68
N LEU A 643 -7.51 34.79 -14.31
CA LEU A 643 -6.58 33.70 -14.02
C LEU A 643 -6.93 32.92 -12.75
N ILE A 644 -7.43 33.59 -11.71
CA ILE A 644 -7.91 32.93 -10.49
C ILE A 644 -9.11 32.02 -10.81
N GLU A 645 -10.08 32.51 -11.59
CA GLU A 645 -11.22 31.70 -12.01
C GLU A 645 -10.75 30.48 -12.80
N LYS A 646 -9.82 30.65 -13.75
CA LYS A 646 -9.22 29.53 -14.48
C LYS A 646 -8.56 28.52 -13.55
N LEU A 647 -7.80 28.97 -12.54
CA LEU A 647 -7.14 28.10 -11.57
C LEU A 647 -8.12 27.28 -10.72
N THR A 648 -9.33 27.80 -10.45
CA THR A 648 -10.38 27.00 -9.78
C THR A 648 -10.97 25.89 -10.64
N GLN A 649 -10.76 25.92 -11.96
CA GLN A 649 -11.39 24.99 -12.92
C GLN A 649 -10.42 23.92 -13.44
N ILE A 650 -9.12 24.08 -13.21
CA ILE A 650 -8.09 23.14 -13.67
C ILE A 650 -7.42 22.47 -12.48
N GLY A 651 -6.77 21.33 -12.73
CA GLY A 651 -5.98 20.69 -11.69
C GLY A 651 -4.78 21.56 -11.29
N SER A 652 -4.70 21.95 -10.02
CA SER A 652 -3.70 22.89 -9.50
C SER A 652 -3.61 22.82 -7.97
N SER A 653 -2.44 23.11 -7.40
CA SER A 653 -2.30 23.33 -5.95
C SER A 653 -2.75 24.76 -5.58
N PHE A 654 -4.03 25.07 -5.79
CA PHE A 654 -4.62 26.38 -5.58
C PHE A 654 -5.99 26.25 -4.92
N SER A 655 -6.35 27.23 -4.09
CA SER A 655 -7.73 27.38 -3.62
C SER A 655 -8.05 28.85 -3.33
N MET A 656 -9.34 29.17 -3.25
CA MET A 656 -9.78 30.51 -2.85
C MET A 656 -9.38 30.86 -1.41
N HIS A 657 -9.22 29.88 -0.52
CA HIS A 657 -8.73 30.14 0.83
C HIS A 657 -7.33 30.75 0.81
N LEU A 658 -6.46 30.33 -0.11
CA LEU A 658 -5.12 30.91 -0.27
C LEU A 658 -5.18 32.38 -0.73
N VAL A 659 -6.12 32.77 -1.59
CA VAL A 659 -6.32 34.17 -2.02
C VAL A 659 -6.72 35.06 -0.84
N TYR A 660 -7.54 34.54 0.07
CA TYR A 660 -7.95 35.26 1.27
C TYR A 660 -6.88 35.31 2.37
N LEU A 661 -5.93 34.36 2.37
CA LEU A 661 -4.79 34.37 3.28
C LEU A 661 -3.66 35.28 2.77
N ASP A 662 -3.29 35.15 1.50
CA ASP A 662 -2.12 35.79 0.91
C ASP A 662 -2.33 37.30 0.72
N PRO A 663 -1.58 38.16 1.43
CA PRO A 663 -1.77 39.61 1.37
C PRO A 663 -1.53 40.23 -0.01
N ASP A 664 -0.80 39.56 -0.91
CA ASP A 664 -0.61 40.05 -2.29
C ASP A 664 -1.93 40.20 -3.05
N PHE A 665 -2.97 39.45 -2.65
CA PHE A 665 -4.28 39.44 -3.29
C PHE A 665 -5.32 40.31 -2.56
N GLU A 666 -4.92 41.12 -1.57
CA GLU A 666 -5.86 41.91 -0.76
C GLU A 666 -6.80 42.80 -1.61
N ARG A 667 -6.28 43.38 -2.69
CA ARG A 667 -7.02 44.30 -3.59
C ARG A 667 -8.28 43.69 -4.18
N ILE A 668 -8.26 42.40 -4.52
CA ILE A 668 -9.35 41.74 -5.24
C ILE A 668 -10.36 41.04 -4.31
N ARG A 669 -10.09 40.91 -3.00
CA ARG A 669 -10.90 40.10 -2.07
C ARG A 669 -12.36 40.55 -1.94
N ASN A 670 -12.64 41.82 -2.22
CA ASN A 670 -13.98 42.41 -2.16
C ASN A 670 -14.71 42.44 -3.51
N ASN A 671 -14.05 41.99 -4.59
CA ASN A 671 -14.68 41.88 -5.90
C ASN A 671 -15.83 40.85 -5.84
N VAL A 672 -16.94 41.15 -6.52
CA VAL A 672 -18.15 40.32 -6.51
C VAL A 672 -17.87 38.88 -6.98
N THR A 673 -17.07 38.73 -8.04
CA THR A 673 -16.71 37.42 -8.60
C THR A 673 -15.86 36.63 -7.60
N VAL A 674 -14.87 37.26 -6.98
CA VAL A 674 -14.00 36.63 -5.97
C VAL A 674 -14.79 36.17 -4.75
N VAL A 675 -15.73 37.00 -4.26
CA VAL A 675 -16.63 36.62 -3.16
C VAL A 675 -17.54 35.45 -3.54
N GLN A 676 -17.98 35.37 -4.80
CA GLN A 676 -18.79 34.25 -5.29
C GLN A 676 -17.97 32.96 -5.38
N LEU A 677 -16.76 33.01 -5.94
CA LEU A 677 -15.84 31.86 -5.98
C LEU A 677 -15.52 31.34 -4.57
N MET A 678 -15.30 32.25 -3.61
CA MET A 678 -15.07 31.86 -2.21
C MET A 678 -16.29 31.18 -1.57
N LYS A 679 -17.51 31.63 -1.90
CA LYS A 679 -18.74 30.96 -1.42
C LYS A 679 -18.88 29.56 -2.01
N GLN A 680 -18.51 29.38 -3.29
CA GLN A 680 -18.51 28.07 -3.92
C GLN A 680 -17.48 27.14 -3.27
N ALA A 681 -16.27 27.64 -2.98
CA ALA A 681 -15.22 26.86 -2.31
C ALA A 681 -15.55 26.43 -0.87
N ARG A 682 -16.60 26.99 -0.24
CA ARG A 682 -17.06 26.64 1.11
C ARG A 682 -18.19 25.62 1.15
N ASN A 683 -18.85 25.38 0.01
CA ASN A 683 -19.98 24.47 -0.13
C ASN A 683 -19.52 23.18 -0.79
#